data_AF-M0M4V4-F1
#
_entry.id   AF-M0M4V4-F1
#
_cell.length_a   1.000
_cell.length_b   1.000
_cell.length_c   1.000
_cell.angle_alpha   90.00
_cell.angle_beta   90.00
_cell.angle_gamma   90.00
#
_symmetry.space_group_name_H-M   'P 1'
#
loop_
_entity.id
_entity.type
_entity.pdbx_description
1 polymer ?
#
loop_
_entity_poly.entity_id
_entity_poly.type
_entity_poly.pdbx_seq_one_letter_code
_entity_poly.pdbx_strand_id
1 'polypeptide(L)'
;MTTDFARRSADDPADDANYDYRGGAVARPALVDELEARVDGDVRFDEYSRNLYATDASAYEIPPIGVVFPESTADVAAVVDYCADQGIPVLPRGGGTSLAGQAVNEAVVLDFTRNMDELLAVDPESRTATAQPGIYLADIDEALAPHDLKFAPDPAWGDKSALGGAIGNNSTGAHSLKYGKTDAYIESCEVVLADGTVTELGELTIEELRECADPEGDLEARIHAEIARILDEESDAIEEAYPDLKRNVSGYDLDMLISDAADGTVNLARLLAGSEGTLAIVTAATVVLEPVPETKAIGLLTYDSLGDAMEDVEPILEHDPAAVEVMDSVLLDLARDTSEFADVVGLLPDGTDSVLLVEFYADSDRDGKQQVADLVADRVGSESDAEPSDGAHELTEKRRYANAAMEAHDADTRAQFWKMRKSGLPILLSRTTDAKHISFIEDCAVPAEHLPDYVADFQAILDEQDTFASFYAHAGPGVLHVRPLIDTKTVEGRERMDAIAEAVTDLIVEYGGSVSGEHGDGHARTKWNRKLYGEDLWEIFRDLKSTFDPDWLLNPGQVCGLPDDVGDSDAPSPTADLRFDSEYEFDAGFETELRWENENGFRGMAELCHGCGGCRGHQSTTGGTMCPTYRAAEEEILSTRGRANLLRDAMSGDLDRGGDAVDVEFMNEVMDLCIGCKGCANDCPSEVDMAKMKAEVTNEYHERHGASLRDHLFANIDSLSAFASRLAPLSNWGTELPGARKVLEKAVGIATDRTLPTFHAESFEEWFEARGGAQVSITDADRKVLLFPDTYTNYNHPEAGKAAVRVLEAAGVHVELPLGVTDSGRPAYSKGFIGQARAAAERNVAALSPLVRRGWDVVVVEPSDAVMVQYDYPDLIPATDRSVPTGTVAAGGNGQKPAADGGESDVETIADNTFGVCEYLDRFRLDEALRFGERDESLTYHGHCHQKATKKDHHAVGVLRRAGYAVDALDSGCCGMAGSFGYESEHLSLSRAIADVLYEQVDESDGDRVVAPGASCRSQLGEHEGQEPPHPIEMVADALAD
;
A
#
# COMPACT_ATOMS: atom_id res chain seq x y z
N MET A 1 20.87 26.43 -4.43
CA MET A 1 20.35 26.70 -3.07
C MET A 1 19.96 25.34 -2.56
N THR A 2 20.77 24.79 -1.65
CA THR A 2 20.57 23.47 -1.07
C THR A 2 19.26 23.50 -0.28
N THR A 3 18.22 22.91 -0.84
CA THR A 3 17.04 22.50 -0.08
C THR A 3 17.52 21.47 0.93
N ASP A 4 17.38 21.78 2.22
CA ASP A 4 17.55 20.84 3.33
C ASP A 4 16.53 19.72 3.08
N PHE A 5 16.97 18.59 2.54
CA PHE A 5 16.27 17.33 2.75
C PHE A 5 16.34 17.08 4.25
N ALA A 6 15.17 16.92 4.87
CA ALA A 6 14.98 17.05 6.30
C ALA A 6 15.97 16.19 7.09
N ARG A 7 16.98 16.84 7.68
CA ARG A 7 17.64 16.27 8.85
C ARG A 7 16.58 16.12 9.93
N ARG A 8 16.33 14.88 10.37
CA ARG A 8 15.58 14.60 11.61
C ARG A 8 16.00 15.62 12.67
N SER A 9 15.02 16.30 13.24
CA SER A 9 15.27 17.28 14.29
C SER A 9 16.02 16.58 15.43
N ALA A 10 17.02 17.22 16.01
CA ALA A 10 17.79 16.66 17.13
C ALA A 10 16.98 16.44 18.43
N ASP A 11 15.67 16.75 18.39
CA ASP A 11 14.69 16.61 19.47
C ASP A 11 13.41 15.87 18.95
N ASP A 12 13.54 14.86 18.07
CA ASP A 12 12.40 14.02 17.64
C ASP A 12 11.87 13.17 18.82
N PRO A 13 10.57 13.26 19.19
CA PRO A 13 10.01 12.45 20.27
C PRO A 13 10.11 10.93 20.04
N ALA A 14 10.29 10.47 18.81
CA ALA A 14 10.57 9.07 18.51
C ALA A 14 11.95 8.64 19.04
N ASP A 15 12.95 9.52 19.06
CA ASP A 15 14.29 9.21 19.56
C ASP A 15 14.32 9.00 21.10
N ASP A 16 13.32 9.53 21.82
CA ASP A 16 13.17 9.38 23.27
C ASP A 16 12.68 7.97 23.70
N ALA A 17 12.19 7.14 22.77
CA ALA A 17 11.69 5.80 23.05
C ALA A 17 12.09 4.77 21.99
N ASN A 18 12.64 3.62 22.42
CA ASN A 18 13.04 2.58 21.49
C ASN A 18 11.82 1.74 21.05
N TYR A 19 11.36 1.94 19.81
CA TYR A 19 10.33 1.11 19.16
C TYR A 19 10.91 -0.04 18.31
N ASP A 20 12.24 -0.17 18.30
CA ASP A 20 12.99 -1.30 17.73
C ASP A 20 12.86 -2.54 18.65
N TYR A 21 11.67 -3.13 18.67
CA TYR A 21 11.46 -4.40 19.37
C TYR A 21 12.15 -5.53 18.61
N ARG A 22 13.07 -6.19 19.30
CA ARG A 22 13.82 -7.36 18.83
C ARG A 22 13.35 -8.58 19.63
N GLY A 23 12.54 -9.42 19.01
CA GLY A 23 11.89 -10.56 19.66
C GLY A 23 12.64 -11.87 19.45
N GLY A 24 12.47 -12.81 20.39
CA GLY A 24 12.85 -14.21 20.17
C GLY A 24 14.32 -14.57 20.42
N ALA A 25 14.82 -15.61 19.73
CA ALA A 25 16.18 -16.12 19.91
C ALA A 25 17.12 -15.71 18.77
N VAL A 26 18.34 -15.27 19.11
CA VAL A 26 19.42 -15.11 18.14
C VAL A 26 20.17 -16.43 17.99
N ALA A 27 20.05 -17.08 16.82
CA ALA A 27 20.68 -18.38 16.57
C ALA A 27 22.21 -18.30 16.49
N ARG A 28 22.77 -17.19 15.99
CA ARG A 28 24.21 -16.97 15.77
C ARG A 28 24.73 -15.72 16.51
N PRO A 29 24.73 -15.67 17.86
CA PRO A 29 25.05 -14.44 18.59
C PRO A 29 26.51 -13.98 18.41
N ALA A 30 27.46 -14.92 18.22
CA ALA A 30 28.85 -14.57 17.95
C ALA A 30 29.02 -13.86 16.59
N LEU A 31 28.21 -14.22 15.59
CA LEU A 31 28.19 -13.56 14.29
C LEU A 31 27.69 -12.12 14.43
N VAL A 32 26.65 -11.90 15.25
CA VAL A 32 26.15 -10.56 15.58
C VAL A 32 27.24 -9.72 16.24
N ASP A 33 27.84 -10.20 17.34
CA ASP A 33 28.89 -9.48 18.06
C ASP A 33 30.07 -9.11 17.14
N GLU A 34 30.39 -9.97 16.17
CA GLU A 34 31.48 -9.75 15.22
C GLU A 34 31.12 -8.73 14.13
N LEU A 35 29.88 -8.74 13.63
CA LEU A 35 29.41 -7.74 12.67
C LEU A 35 29.22 -6.37 13.34
N GLU A 36 28.58 -6.30 14.51
CA GLU A 36 28.40 -5.05 15.28
C GLU A 36 29.73 -4.36 15.62
N ALA A 37 30.82 -5.12 15.75
CA ALA A 37 32.14 -4.56 16.00
C ALA A 37 32.82 -3.97 14.75
N ARG A 38 32.25 -4.18 13.55
CA ARG A 38 32.82 -3.83 12.25
C ARG A 38 32.06 -2.74 11.51
N VAL A 39 30.75 -2.63 11.75
CA VAL A 39 29.88 -1.65 11.08
C VAL A 39 29.38 -0.61 12.06
N ASP A 40 29.09 0.58 11.56
CA ASP A 40 28.40 1.62 12.32
C ASP A 40 26.87 1.38 12.33
N GLY A 41 26.33 0.80 11.26
CA GLY A 41 24.90 0.46 11.12
C GLY A 41 24.37 -0.66 12.03
N ASP A 42 23.04 -0.78 12.09
CA ASP A 42 22.35 -1.74 12.95
C ASP A 42 22.47 -3.19 12.44
N VAL A 43 22.68 -4.15 13.35
CA VAL A 43 22.73 -5.58 13.07
C VAL A 43 21.59 -6.31 13.81
N ARG A 44 20.67 -6.94 13.07
CA ARG A 44 19.47 -7.60 13.62
C ARG A 44 19.33 -9.04 13.15
N PHE A 45 19.61 -9.98 14.05
CA PHE A 45 19.52 -11.44 13.81
C PHE A 45 18.51 -12.10 14.75
N ASP A 46 17.68 -11.28 15.40
CA ASP A 46 16.56 -11.74 16.20
C ASP A 46 15.46 -12.33 15.30
N GLU A 47 14.52 -13.02 15.92
CA GLU A 47 13.51 -13.81 15.23
C GLU A 47 12.49 -12.93 14.51
N TYR A 48 12.07 -11.81 15.11
CA TYR A 48 11.13 -10.89 14.46
C TYR A 48 11.75 -10.26 13.23
N SER A 49 12.97 -9.72 13.34
CA SER A 49 13.66 -9.13 12.20
C SER A 49 13.85 -10.12 11.06
N ARG A 50 14.21 -11.38 11.35
CA ARG A 50 14.35 -12.40 10.31
C ARG A 50 13.02 -12.67 9.60
N ASN A 51 11.92 -12.84 10.32
CA ASN A 51 10.61 -13.11 9.72
C ASN A 51 10.06 -11.91 8.92
N LEU A 52 10.25 -10.69 9.41
CA LEU A 52 9.86 -9.47 8.69
C LEU A 52 10.56 -9.33 7.34
N TYR A 53 11.78 -9.86 7.22
CA TYR A 53 12.60 -9.84 6.01
C TYR A 53 12.59 -11.16 5.23
N ALA A 54 11.82 -12.16 5.69
CA ALA A 54 11.67 -13.44 5.02
C ALA A 54 10.80 -13.36 3.75
N THR A 55 10.03 -12.28 3.60
CA THR A 55 9.08 -12.09 2.50
C THR A 55 9.38 -10.84 1.68
N ASP A 56 9.03 -10.89 0.40
CA ASP A 56 8.82 -9.73 -0.48
C ASP A 56 7.38 -9.77 -1.03
N ALA A 57 7.10 -9.12 -2.16
CA ALA A 57 5.77 -9.11 -2.77
C ALA A 57 5.46 -10.37 -3.60
N SER A 58 6.39 -11.33 -3.67
CA SER A 58 6.25 -12.59 -4.41
C SER A 58 5.52 -13.68 -3.61
N ALA A 59 5.45 -14.88 -4.18
CA ALA A 59 4.90 -16.06 -3.54
C ALA A 59 5.82 -16.73 -2.51
N TYR A 60 7.07 -16.28 -2.39
CA TYR A 60 8.11 -16.98 -1.63
C TYR A 60 8.26 -16.43 -0.21
N GLU A 61 8.78 -17.29 0.67
CA GLU A 61 9.19 -16.96 2.02
C GLU A 61 10.45 -17.74 2.39
N ILE A 62 11.56 -17.02 2.62
CA ILE A 62 12.86 -17.60 2.97
C ILE A 62 13.44 -16.81 4.14
N PRO A 63 13.47 -17.37 5.36
CA PRO A 63 14.06 -16.69 6.51
C PRO A 63 15.56 -16.40 6.31
N PRO A 64 16.00 -15.13 6.39
CA PRO A 64 17.40 -14.78 6.26
C PRO A 64 18.20 -15.26 7.49
N ILE A 65 19.53 -15.25 7.35
CA ILE A 65 20.44 -15.48 8.48
C ILE A 65 20.32 -14.32 9.48
N GLY A 66 20.16 -13.10 8.96
CA GLY A 66 19.95 -11.86 9.70
C GLY A 66 19.98 -10.67 8.75
N VAL A 67 19.74 -9.48 9.29
CA VAL A 67 19.64 -8.21 8.55
C VAL A 67 20.66 -7.22 9.09
N VAL A 68 21.31 -6.49 8.20
CA VAL A 68 22.19 -5.35 8.52
C VAL A 68 21.65 -4.12 7.80
N PHE A 69 21.63 -2.99 8.51
CA PHE A 69 21.21 -1.68 8.01
C PHE A 69 22.45 -0.78 7.86
N PRO A 70 23.25 -0.94 6.80
CA PRO A 70 24.51 -0.21 6.65
C PRO A 70 24.28 1.29 6.58
N GLU A 71 25.21 2.09 7.12
CA GLU A 71 25.18 3.56 7.03
C GLU A 71 26.14 4.10 5.96
N SER A 72 26.98 3.23 5.37
CA SER A 72 27.97 3.65 4.39
C SER A 72 28.49 2.50 3.51
N THR A 73 29.15 2.84 2.41
CA THR A 73 29.92 1.89 1.60
C THR A 73 30.96 1.11 2.42
N ALA A 74 31.53 1.73 3.47
CA ALA A 74 32.50 1.05 4.34
C ALA A 74 31.85 -0.05 5.19
N ASP A 75 30.61 0.15 5.66
CA ASP A 75 29.85 -0.88 6.36
C ASP A 75 29.57 -2.07 5.42
N VAL A 76 29.10 -1.78 4.20
CA VAL A 76 28.83 -2.80 3.18
C VAL A 76 30.08 -3.62 2.89
N ALA A 77 31.21 -2.96 2.63
CA ALA A 77 32.49 -3.62 2.38
C ALA A 77 32.93 -4.49 3.57
N ALA A 78 32.75 -4.02 4.80
CA ALA A 78 33.11 -4.76 6.00
C ALA A 78 32.22 -6.00 6.22
N VAL A 79 30.92 -5.93 5.91
CA VAL A 79 30.03 -7.10 5.95
C VAL A 79 30.40 -8.10 4.87
N VAL A 80 30.60 -7.64 3.63
CA VAL A 80 30.95 -8.53 2.49
C VAL A 80 32.29 -9.24 2.73
N ASP A 81 33.34 -8.50 3.09
CA ASP A 81 34.67 -9.08 3.42
C ASP A 81 34.56 -10.14 4.53
N TYR A 82 33.85 -9.83 5.61
CA TYR A 82 33.65 -10.75 6.70
C TYR A 82 32.84 -12.00 6.28
N CYS A 83 31.76 -11.80 5.53
CA CYS A 83 30.91 -12.89 5.06
C CYS A 83 31.64 -13.79 4.06
N ALA A 84 32.47 -13.22 3.17
CA ALA A 84 33.36 -13.97 2.29
C ALA A 84 34.32 -14.85 3.08
N ASP A 85 34.99 -14.29 4.09
CA ASP A 85 35.89 -15.03 4.98
C ASP A 85 35.19 -16.18 5.74
N GLN A 86 33.90 -16.04 6.03
CA GLN A 86 33.11 -17.05 6.74
C GLN A 86 32.32 -18.00 5.83
N GLY A 87 32.31 -17.78 4.51
CA GLY A 87 31.46 -18.51 3.57
C GLY A 87 29.97 -18.32 3.83
N ILE A 88 29.56 -17.09 4.14
CA ILE A 88 28.17 -16.71 4.44
C ILE A 88 27.60 -15.93 3.25
N PRO A 89 26.45 -16.31 2.69
CA PRO A 89 25.81 -15.56 1.62
C PRO A 89 25.37 -14.15 2.03
N VAL A 90 25.37 -13.22 1.07
CA VAL A 90 24.93 -11.83 1.24
C VAL A 90 23.88 -11.47 0.20
N LEU A 91 22.82 -10.76 0.62
CA LEU A 91 21.74 -10.31 -0.25
C LEU A 91 21.56 -8.78 -0.11
N PRO A 92 21.85 -7.98 -1.16
CA PRO A 92 21.46 -6.57 -1.16
C PRO A 92 19.95 -6.44 -1.38
N ARG A 93 19.28 -5.60 -0.57
CA ARG A 93 17.82 -5.42 -0.61
C ARG A 93 17.43 -3.94 -0.60
N GLY A 94 16.62 -3.56 -1.59
CA GLY A 94 15.92 -2.27 -1.65
C GLY A 94 14.55 -2.33 -0.97
N GLY A 95 13.50 -1.84 -1.64
CA GLY A 95 12.14 -1.77 -1.08
C GLY A 95 11.47 -3.11 -0.72
N GLY A 96 11.99 -4.24 -1.20
CA GLY A 96 11.37 -5.56 -1.02
C GLY A 96 10.05 -5.72 -1.80
N THR A 97 9.97 -5.10 -2.97
CA THR A 97 8.78 -5.04 -3.84
C THR A 97 8.81 -6.06 -4.99
N SER A 98 9.79 -6.97 -5.01
CA SER A 98 9.91 -8.01 -6.05
C SER A 98 8.69 -8.93 -6.10
N LEU A 99 8.35 -9.39 -7.31
CA LEU A 99 7.29 -10.35 -7.59
C LEU A 99 7.80 -11.78 -7.89
N ALA A 100 9.11 -11.97 -8.01
CA ALA A 100 9.74 -13.24 -8.38
C ALA A 100 10.65 -13.86 -7.31
N GLY A 101 10.81 -13.23 -6.15
CA GLY A 101 11.51 -13.80 -4.99
C GLY A 101 12.99 -13.46 -4.91
N GLN A 102 13.54 -12.66 -5.82
CA GLN A 102 14.97 -12.28 -5.79
C GLN A 102 15.36 -11.37 -4.62
N ALA A 103 14.40 -10.87 -3.85
CA ALA A 103 14.66 -10.06 -2.66
C ALA A 103 14.62 -10.87 -1.35
N VAL A 104 14.51 -12.20 -1.41
CA VAL A 104 14.53 -13.11 -0.25
C VAL A 104 15.53 -14.25 -0.46
N ASN A 105 16.30 -14.61 0.58
CA ASN A 105 17.28 -15.70 0.52
C ASN A 105 17.79 -16.07 1.93
N GLU A 106 18.37 -17.26 2.12
CA GLU A 106 19.09 -17.63 3.36
C GLU A 106 20.47 -16.95 3.38
N ALA A 107 20.48 -15.63 3.57
CA ALA A 107 21.65 -14.78 3.49
C ALA A 107 21.68 -13.75 4.64
N VAL A 108 22.82 -13.05 4.80
CA VAL A 108 22.84 -11.77 5.50
C VAL A 108 22.27 -10.71 4.56
N VAL A 109 21.11 -10.18 4.89
CA VAL A 109 20.42 -9.16 4.10
C VAL A 109 20.99 -7.79 4.43
N LEU A 110 21.35 -7.01 3.42
CA LEU A 110 21.70 -5.59 3.54
C LEU A 110 20.50 -4.74 3.12
N ASP A 111 19.81 -4.10 4.07
CA ASP A 111 18.71 -3.17 3.77
C ASP A 111 19.22 -1.74 3.66
N PHE A 112 19.15 -1.19 2.45
CA PHE A 112 19.62 0.16 2.14
C PHE A 112 18.58 1.26 2.42
N THR A 113 17.30 0.90 2.54
CA THR A 113 16.18 1.86 2.56
C THR A 113 16.04 2.65 3.86
N ARG A 114 16.83 2.31 4.89
CA ARG A 114 16.76 2.99 6.20
C ARG A 114 17.80 4.09 6.37
N ASN A 115 19.02 3.86 5.87
CA ASN A 115 20.20 4.68 6.18
C ASN A 115 21.03 5.07 4.94
N MET A 116 20.77 4.49 3.77
CA MET A 116 21.50 4.75 2.51
C MET A 116 20.53 5.10 1.39
N ASP A 117 19.73 6.14 1.59
CA ASP A 117 18.63 6.59 0.73
C ASP A 117 18.78 8.05 0.25
N GLU A 118 19.98 8.63 0.32
CA GLU A 118 20.20 10.03 -0.04
C GLU A 118 20.42 10.26 -1.55
N LEU A 119 19.91 11.40 -2.04
CA LEU A 119 20.28 12.00 -3.32
C LEU A 119 21.57 12.82 -3.15
N LEU A 120 22.69 12.30 -3.65
CA LEU A 120 24.03 12.83 -3.40
C LEU A 120 24.37 14.05 -4.29
N ALA A 121 23.96 14.03 -5.55
CA ALA A 121 24.23 15.11 -6.51
C ALA A 121 23.18 15.18 -7.63
N VAL A 122 22.93 16.38 -8.14
CA VAL A 122 22.12 16.64 -9.34
C VAL A 122 22.83 17.66 -10.21
N ASP A 123 23.02 17.34 -11.49
CA ASP A 123 23.50 18.25 -12.52
C ASP A 123 22.45 18.37 -13.64
N PRO A 124 21.63 19.44 -13.63
CA PRO A 124 20.62 19.67 -14.66
C PRO A 124 21.21 20.03 -16.04
N GLU A 125 22.47 20.45 -16.11
CA GLU A 125 23.11 20.79 -17.39
C GLU A 125 23.55 19.54 -18.14
N SER A 126 24.16 18.57 -17.44
CA SER A 126 24.47 17.24 -18.00
C SER A 126 23.28 16.29 -17.97
N ARG A 127 22.21 16.64 -17.23
CA ARG A 127 21.03 15.78 -16.98
C ARG A 127 21.42 14.49 -16.29
N THR A 128 22.14 14.61 -15.18
CA THR A 128 22.57 13.45 -14.39
C THR A 128 22.25 13.65 -12.93
N ALA A 129 22.04 12.55 -12.21
CA ALA A 129 21.90 12.53 -10.76
C ALA A 129 22.69 11.36 -10.18
N THR A 130 23.31 11.57 -9.02
CA THR A 130 23.98 10.50 -8.27
C THR A 130 23.20 10.28 -6.98
N ALA A 131 22.85 9.04 -6.67
CA ALA A 131 22.09 8.69 -5.48
C ALA A 131 22.53 7.35 -4.87
N GLN A 132 22.21 7.17 -3.59
CA GLN A 132 22.40 5.90 -2.88
C GLN A 132 21.32 4.87 -3.26
N PRO A 133 21.58 3.56 -3.14
CA PRO A 133 20.69 2.51 -3.65
C PRO A 133 19.35 2.40 -2.92
N GLY A 134 19.23 2.93 -1.70
CA GLY A 134 18.02 2.86 -0.88
C GLY A 134 16.95 3.89 -1.24
N ILE A 135 17.28 4.93 -2.01
CA ILE A 135 16.35 6.01 -2.35
C ILE A 135 15.19 5.48 -3.21
N TYR A 136 13.96 5.89 -2.92
CA TYR A 136 12.83 5.56 -3.80
C TYR A 136 12.84 6.40 -5.06
N LEU A 137 12.41 5.81 -6.19
CA LEU A 137 12.43 6.50 -7.48
C LEU A 137 11.54 7.75 -7.47
N ALA A 138 10.40 7.72 -6.77
CA ALA A 138 9.53 8.88 -6.64
C ALA A 138 10.20 10.05 -5.89
N ASP A 139 11.08 9.79 -4.92
CA ASP A 139 11.79 10.83 -4.18
C ASP A 139 12.85 11.50 -5.06
N ILE A 140 13.48 10.72 -5.96
CA ILE A 140 14.34 11.27 -7.02
C ILE A 140 13.53 12.22 -7.91
N ASP A 141 12.38 11.77 -8.41
CA ASP A 141 11.55 12.57 -9.31
C ASP A 141 11.01 13.85 -8.65
N GLU A 142 10.60 13.78 -7.39
CA GLU A 142 10.17 14.95 -6.62
C GLU A 142 11.30 15.97 -6.47
N ALA A 143 12.52 15.51 -6.17
CA ALA A 143 13.70 16.36 -6.08
C ALA A 143 14.08 17.01 -7.43
N LEU A 144 13.78 16.35 -8.55
CA LEU A 144 14.08 16.81 -9.91
C LEU A 144 12.99 17.71 -10.52
N ALA A 145 11.78 17.73 -9.95
CA ALA A 145 10.65 18.52 -10.44
C ALA A 145 10.97 20.01 -10.69
N PRO A 146 11.77 20.73 -9.87
CA PRO A 146 12.15 22.12 -10.15
C PRO A 146 13.00 22.34 -11.41
N HIS A 147 13.52 21.26 -12.00
CA HIS A 147 14.37 21.26 -13.18
C HIS A 147 13.66 20.74 -14.45
N ASP A 148 12.38 20.39 -14.36
CA ASP A 148 11.62 19.74 -15.45
C ASP A 148 12.29 18.44 -15.95
N LEU A 149 12.98 17.74 -15.05
CA LEU A 149 13.66 16.47 -15.29
C LEU A 149 13.05 15.35 -14.44
N LYS A 150 13.27 14.11 -14.87
CA LYS A 150 12.91 12.90 -14.12
C LYS A 150 13.88 11.76 -14.41
N PHE A 151 13.91 10.77 -13.53
CA PHE A 151 14.45 9.45 -13.87
C PHE A 151 13.41 8.73 -14.74
N ALA A 152 13.82 8.23 -15.91
CA ALA A 152 12.85 7.85 -16.92
C ALA A 152 12.12 6.50 -16.65
N PRO A 153 12.78 5.44 -16.15
CA PRO A 153 12.10 4.21 -15.76
C PRO A 153 11.05 4.46 -14.68
N ASP A 154 9.81 4.05 -14.94
CA ASP A 154 8.66 4.42 -14.12
C ASP A 154 7.79 3.21 -13.72
N PRO A 155 8.33 2.27 -12.92
CA PRO A 155 7.59 1.10 -12.48
C PRO A 155 6.31 1.50 -11.74
N ALA A 156 5.30 0.63 -11.79
CA ALA A 156 3.99 0.92 -11.20
C ALA A 156 4.05 1.27 -9.70
N TRP A 157 5.06 0.75 -8.99
CA TRP A 157 5.36 0.94 -7.57
C TRP A 157 6.63 1.81 -7.34
N GLY A 158 6.90 2.79 -8.20
CA GLY A 158 8.10 3.64 -8.13
C GLY A 158 8.29 4.43 -6.83
N ASP A 159 7.21 4.62 -6.06
CA ASP A 159 7.22 5.28 -4.75
C ASP A 159 7.63 4.37 -3.59
N LYS A 160 7.80 3.06 -3.82
CA LYS A 160 8.39 2.11 -2.85
C LYS A 160 9.51 1.26 -3.46
N SER A 161 9.77 1.41 -4.77
CA SER A 161 10.86 0.74 -5.46
C SER A 161 12.12 1.59 -5.31
N ALA A 162 13.17 1.00 -4.76
CA ALA A 162 14.42 1.70 -4.52
C ALA A 162 15.35 1.60 -5.74
N LEU A 163 16.23 2.59 -5.94
CA LEU A 163 17.15 2.67 -7.08
C LEU A 163 17.99 1.39 -7.26
N GLY A 164 18.55 0.86 -6.17
CA GLY A 164 19.34 -0.37 -6.21
C GLY A 164 18.53 -1.59 -6.67
N GLY A 165 17.25 -1.66 -6.28
CA GLY A 165 16.32 -2.69 -6.78
C GLY A 165 15.94 -2.50 -8.24
N ALA A 166 15.78 -1.24 -8.69
CA ALA A 166 15.50 -0.92 -10.08
C ALA A 166 16.66 -1.35 -10.99
N ILE A 167 17.91 -1.10 -10.56
CA ILE A 167 19.11 -1.63 -11.23
C ILE A 167 19.08 -3.16 -11.17
N GLY A 168 18.99 -3.77 -9.98
CA GLY A 168 19.01 -5.23 -9.82
C GLY A 168 18.00 -5.98 -10.69
N ASN A 169 16.81 -5.40 -10.94
CA ASN A 169 15.77 -6.00 -11.78
C ASN A 169 15.78 -5.54 -13.25
N ASN A 170 16.66 -4.61 -13.63
CA ASN A 170 16.59 -3.87 -14.89
C ASN A 170 15.17 -3.29 -15.14
N SER A 171 14.59 -2.67 -14.12
CA SER A 171 13.18 -2.28 -14.09
C SER A 171 12.81 -1.35 -15.25
N THR A 172 11.53 -1.38 -15.59
CA THR A 172 10.92 -0.51 -16.60
C THR A 172 9.54 -0.06 -16.10
N GLY A 173 8.68 0.42 -16.99
CA GLY A 173 7.35 0.90 -16.66
C GLY A 173 6.52 1.18 -17.90
N ALA A 174 5.32 1.69 -17.71
CA ALA A 174 4.32 1.81 -18.77
C ALA A 174 4.78 2.60 -20.01
N HIS A 175 5.78 3.46 -19.84
CA HIS A 175 6.32 4.31 -20.90
C HIS A 175 7.59 3.75 -21.55
N SER A 176 7.88 2.47 -21.37
CA SER A 176 9.06 1.82 -21.97
C SER A 176 9.08 1.88 -23.50
N LEU A 177 7.94 2.08 -24.16
CA LEU A 177 7.91 2.30 -25.61
C LEU A 177 8.76 3.52 -26.03
N LYS A 178 8.88 4.52 -25.13
CA LYS A 178 9.71 5.72 -25.30
C LYS A 178 11.04 5.61 -24.55
N TYR A 179 11.04 5.06 -23.34
CA TYR A 179 12.18 5.14 -22.43
C TYR A 179 13.01 3.85 -22.31
N GLY A 180 12.51 2.68 -22.71
CA GLY A 180 13.24 1.43 -22.53
C GLY A 180 13.32 0.98 -21.07
N LYS A 181 14.48 0.43 -20.67
CA LYS A 181 14.75 -0.19 -19.36
C LYS A 181 15.77 0.65 -18.56
N THR A 182 16.07 0.21 -17.34
CA THR A 182 17.00 0.92 -16.42
C THR A 182 18.44 0.95 -16.95
N ASP A 183 18.90 -0.11 -17.61
CA ASP A 183 20.23 -0.23 -18.24
C ASP A 183 20.66 1.01 -19.07
N ALA A 184 19.75 1.57 -19.86
CA ALA A 184 19.99 2.72 -20.74
C ALA A 184 20.35 4.00 -19.96
N TYR A 185 19.95 4.07 -18.69
CA TYR A 185 20.10 5.25 -17.84
C TYR A 185 21.25 5.14 -16.85
N ILE A 186 21.96 4.01 -16.78
CA ILE A 186 23.11 3.87 -15.89
C ILE A 186 24.35 4.48 -16.55
N GLU A 187 24.97 5.45 -15.88
CA GLU A 187 26.25 6.04 -16.30
C GLU A 187 27.43 5.37 -15.59
N SER A 188 27.39 5.30 -14.25
CA SER A 188 28.37 4.58 -13.43
C SER A 188 27.77 4.10 -12.10
N CYS A 189 28.40 3.10 -11.49
CA CYS A 189 28.04 2.58 -10.18
C CYS A 189 29.28 2.42 -9.28
N GLU A 190 29.24 2.98 -8.07
CA GLU A 190 30.15 2.58 -6.98
C GLU A 190 29.64 1.25 -6.41
N VAL A 191 30.51 0.24 -6.41
CA VAL A 191 30.15 -1.12 -6.01
C VAL A 191 31.13 -1.71 -5.01
N VAL A 192 30.64 -2.69 -4.25
CA VAL A 192 31.44 -3.62 -3.46
C VAL A 192 31.42 -4.98 -4.16
N LEU A 193 32.61 -5.47 -4.53
CA LEU A 193 32.80 -6.80 -5.14
C LEU A 193 32.77 -7.90 -4.07
N ALA A 194 32.70 -9.16 -4.50
CA ALA A 194 32.57 -10.32 -3.61
C ALA A 194 33.72 -10.48 -2.59
N ASP A 195 34.90 -9.89 -2.85
CA ASP A 195 36.05 -9.87 -1.94
C ASP A 195 36.11 -8.63 -1.03
N GLY A 196 35.05 -7.81 -1.00
CA GLY A 196 34.98 -6.58 -0.23
C GLY A 196 35.67 -5.37 -0.89
N THR A 197 36.26 -5.52 -2.08
CA THR A 197 36.86 -4.40 -2.83
C THR A 197 35.80 -3.38 -3.23
N VAL A 198 36.04 -2.11 -2.90
CA VAL A 198 35.24 -0.97 -3.37
C VAL A 198 35.84 -0.44 -4.67
N THR A 199 35.04 -0.38 -5.72
CA THR A 199 35.47 0.15 -7.04
C THR A 199 34.31 0.85 -7.75
N GLU A 200 34.61 1.53 -8.86
CA GLU A 200 33.60 2.17 -9.72
C GLU A 200 33.56 1.45 -11.06
N LEU A 201 32.38 0.95 -11.43
CA LEU A 201 32.10 0.40 -12.75
C LEU A 201 31.47 1.49 -13.62
N GLY A 202 31.86 1.57 -14.89
CA GLY A 202 31.37 2.58 -15.83
C GLY A 202 31.84 2.31 -17.26
N GLU A 203 31.81 3.35 -18.09
CA GLU A 203 32.27 3.29 -19.49
C GLU A 203 33.80 3.13 -19.60
N LEU A 204 34.23 2.19 -20.43
CA LEU A 204 35.61 1.94 -20.82
C LEU A 204 35.71 1.80 -22.33
N THR A 205 36.80 2.25 -22.93
CA THR A 205 37.12 1.83 -24.31
C THR A 205 37.53 0.36 -24.33
N ILE A 206 37.31 -0.32 -25.46
CA ILE A 206 37.76 -1.71 -25.63
C ILE A 206 39.29 -1.85 -25.47
N GLU A 207 40.06 -0.81 -25.77
CA GLU A 207 41.51 -0.77 -25.53
C GLU A 207 41.81 -0.74 -24.03
N GLU A 208 41.16 0.13 -23.26
CA GLU A 208 41.30 0.21 -21.79
C GLU A 208 40.86 -1.08 -21.10
N LEU A 209 39.73 -1.67 -21.51
CA LEU A 209 39.27 -2.97 -21.00
C LEU A 209 40.37 -4.03 -21.13
N ARG A 210 40.98 -4.13 -22.32
CA ARG A 210 42.04 -5.12 -22.60
C ARG A 210 43.37 -4.79 -21.91
N GLU A 211 43.66 -3.52 -21.63
CA GLU A 211 44.84 -3.11 -20.86
C GLU A 211 44.70 -3.46 -19.38
N CYS A 212 43.49 -3.38 -18.83
CA CYS A 212 43.18 -3.72 -17.45
C CYS A 212 42.88 -5.21 -17.22
N ALA A 213 42.68 -5.99 -18.29
CA ALA A 213 42.43 -7.43 -18.24
C ALA A 213 43.66 -8.24 -17.79
N ASP A 214 43.57 -8.88 -16.63
CA ASP A 214 44.54 -9.87 -16.15
C ASP A 214 43.82 -11.05 -15.48
N PRO A 215 43.76 -12.24 -16.12
CA PRO A 215 43.08 -13.41 -15.55
C PRO A 215 43.77 -13.97 -14.29
N GLU A 216 44.99 -13.54 -13.99
CA GLU A 216 45.74 -13.90 -12.78
C GLU A 216 45.87 -12.71 -11.80
N GLY A 217 45.15 -11.62 -12.08
CA GLY A 217 45.15 -10.38 -11.31
C GLY A 217 44.25 -10.43 -10.07
N ASP A 218 43.91 -9.25 -9.56
CA ASP A 218 42.85 -9.10 -8.57
C ASP A 218 41.46 -9.33 -9.20
N LEU A 219 40.41 -9.29 -8.38
CA LEU A 219 39.05 -9.63 -8.81
C LEU A 219 38.57 -8.72 -9.95
N GLU A 220 38.84 -7.41 -9.86
CA GLU A 220 38.50 -6.44 -10.90
C GLU A 220 39.22 -6.73 -12.22
N ALA A 221 40.54 -6.98 -12.19
CA ALA A 221 41.30 -7.33 -13.39
C ALA A 221 40.84 -8.64 -14.05
N ARG A 222 40.39 -9.61 -13.24
CA ARG A 222 39.78 -10.85 -13.73
C ARG A 222 38.42 -10.62 -14.39
N ILE A 223 37.58 -9.77 -13.79
CA ILE A 223 36.30 -9.36 -14.39
C ILE A 223 36.53 -8.74 -15.77
N HIS A 224 37.49 -7.81 -15.88
CA HIS A 224 37.88 -7.23 -17.16
C HIS A 224 38.36 -8.28 -18.17
N ALA A 225 39.11 -9.28 -17.72
CA ALA A 225 39.58 -10.37 -18.58
C ALA A 225 38.44 -11.26 -19.09
N GLU A 226 37.46 -11.59 -18.25
CA GLU A 226 36.32 -12.40 -18.65
C GLU A 226 35.39 -11.65 -19.61
N ILE A 227 35.13 -10.37 -19.35
CA ILE A 227 34.33 -9.54 -20.27
C ILE A 227 35.04 -9.41 -21.63
N ALA A 228 36.36 -9.21 -21.65
CA ALA A 228 37.13 -9.21 -22.89
C ALA A 228 37.06 -10.57 -23.62
N ARG A 229 37.06 -11.69 -22.89
CA ARG A 229 36.90 -13.04 -23.45
C ARG A 229 35.53 -13.22 -24.08
N ILE A 230 34.45 -12.85 -23.38
CA ILE A 230 33.08 -12.92 -23.88
C ILE A 230 32.93 -12.12 -25.19
N LEU A 231 33.48 -10.90 -25.24
CA LEU A 231 33.47 -10.06 -26.44
C LEU A 231 34.30 -10.65 -27.61
N ASP A 232 35.39 -11.33 -27.32
CA ASP A 232 36.29 -11.86 -28.35
C ASP A 232 35.83 -13.24 -28.87
N GLU A 233 35.15 -14.04 -28.03
CA GLU A 233 34.88 -15.46 -28.28
C GLU A 233 33.39 -15.80 -28.42
N GLU A 234 32.49 -15.07 -27.76
CA GLU A 234 31.09 -15.49 -27.56
C GLU A 234 30.04 -14.58 -28.22
N SER A 235 30.45 -13.46 -28.84
CA SER A 235 29.49 -12.47 -29.36
C SER A 235 28.49 -13.04 -30.37
N ASP A 236 28.94 -13.86 -31.32
CA ASP A 236 28.07 -14.49 -32.32
C ASP A 236 27.00 -15.39 -31.66
N ALA A 237 27.36 -16.10 -30.58
CA ALA A 237 26.45 -17.00 -29.87
C ALA A 237 25.39 -16.22 -29.09
N ILE A 238 25.79 -15.10 -28.49
CA ILE A 238 24.88 -14.20 -27.76
C ILE A 238 23.90 -13.52 -28.72
N GLU A 239 24.38 -12.98 -29.86
CA GLU A 239 23.51 -12.38 -30.88
C GLU A 239 22.48 -13.37 -31.47
N GLU A 240 22.83 -14.67 -31.57
CA GLU A 240 21.92 -15.71 -32.06
C GLU A 240 20.90 -16.17 -31.01
N ALA A 241 21.27 -16.17 -29.73
CA ALA A 241 20.44 -16.70 -28.65
C ALA A 241 19.46 -15.68 -28.04
N TYR A 242 19.81 -14.39 -28.01
CA TYR A 242 18.94 -13.37 -27.41
C TYR A 242 17.73 -13.03 -28.28
N PRO A 243 16.53 -12.89 -27.67
CA PRO A 243 15.34 -12.50 -28.41
C PRO A 243 15.40 -11.01 -28.80
N ASP A 244 14.99 -10.69 -30.03
CA ASP A 244 14.86 -9.31 -30.52
C ASP A 244 13.59 -8.64 -29.97
N LEU A 245 13.67 -8.17 -28.72
CA LEU A 245 12.57 -7.57 -27.98
C LEU A 245 12.98 -6.22 -27.39
N LYS A 246 12.04 -5.29 -27.32
CA LYS A 246 12.23 -4.03 -26.56
C LYS A 246 12.42 -4.27 -25.06
N ARG A 247 11.92 -5.39 -24.56
CA ARG A 247 11.94 -5.77 -23.16
C ARG A 247 12.36 -7.23 -23.03
N ASN A 248 13.57 -7.40 -22.51
CA ASN A 248 14.09 -8.65 -22.03
C ASN A 248 14.95 -8.33 -20.80
N VAL A 249 14.65 -8.97 -19.67
CA VAL A 249 15.43 -8.87 -18.44
C VAL A 249 15.77 -10.26 -17.87
N SER A 250 15.59 -11.32 -18.67
CA SER A 250 16.01 -12.67 -18.29
C SER A 250 17.51 -12.86 -18.55
N GLY A 251 18.22 -13.46 -17.61
CA GLY A 251 19.68 -13.61 -17.69
C GLY A 251 20.45 -12.31 -17.43
N TYR A 252 21.77 -12.35 -17.64
CA TYR A 252 22.62 -11.15 -17.55
C TYR A 252 22.56 -10.36 -18.87
N ASP A 253 22.62 -9.03 -18.80
CA ASP A 253 22.46 -8.09 -19.94
C ASP A 253 23.64 -8.11 -20.96
N LEU A 254 23.95 -9.29 -21.51
CA LEU A 254 25.09 -9.55 -22.40
C LEU A 254 24.85 -9.03 -23.83
N ASP A 255 23.59 -8.96 -24.27
CA ASP A 255 23.22 -8.36 -25.55
C ASP A 255 23.53 -6.86 -25.57
N MET A 256 23.24 -6.16 -24.47
CA MET A 256 23.61 -4.76 -24.31
C MET A 256 25.13 -4.56 -24.26
N LEU A 257 25.87 -5.46 -23.60
CA LEU A 257 27.33 -5.43 -23.59
C LEU A 257 27.92 -5.51 -25.01
N ILE A 258 27.40 -6.40 -25.86
CA ILE A 258 27.87 -6.54 -27.25
C ILE A 258 27.46 -5.34 -28.10
N SER A 259 26.22 -4.86 -27.92
CA SER A 259 25.71 -3.68 -28.60
C SER A 259 26.61 -2.46 -28.35
N ASP A 260 26.97 -2.20 -27.09
CA ASP A 260 27.89 -1.13 -26.72
C ASP A 260 29.28 -1.34 -27.36
N ALA A 261 29.81 -2.56 -27.32
CA ALA A 261 31.13 -2.90 -27.86
C ALA A 261 31.25 -2.61 -29.37
N ALA A 262 30.15 -2.68 -30.12
CA ALA A 262 30.11 -2.34 -31.54
C ALA A 262 30.45 -0.86 -31.82
N ASP A 263 30.20 0.03 -30.85
CA ASP A 263 30.55 1.45 -30.90
C ASP A 263 31.96 1.76 -30.37
N GLY A 264 32.67 0.74 -29.88
CA GLY A 264 34.08 0.81 -29.46
C GLY A 264 34.30 1.06 -27.97
N THR A 265 33.24 1.03 -27.17
CA THR A 265 33.22 1.18 -25.71
C THR A 265 32.36 0.10 -25.07
N VAL A 266 32.49 -0.14 -23.78
CA VAL A 266 31.56 -0.94 -22.98
C VAL A 266 31.28 -0.22 -21.68
N ASN A 267 30.05 -0.28 -21.18
CA ASN A 267 29.75 0.20 -19.83
C ASN A 267 29.53 -0.98 -18.88
N LEU A 268 30.48 -1.21 -17.98
CA LEU A 268 30.43 -2.35 -17.06
C LEU A 268 29.36 -2.21 -15.98
N ALA A 269 28.93 -0.98 -15.67
CA ALA A 269 27.84 -0.76 -14.72
C ALA A 269 26.50 -1.28 -15.26
N ARG A 270 26.32 -1.32 -16.58
CA ARG A 270 25.10 -1.84 -17.21
C ARG A 270 24.92 -3.35 -17.01
N LEU A 271 26.01 -4.11 -16.86
CA LEU A 271 25.93 -5.54 -16.52
C LEU A 271 25.29 -5.80 -15.15
N LEU A 272 25.25 -4.79 -14.26
CA LEU A 272 24.56 -4.90 -12.99
C LEU A 272 23.03 -4.82 -13.16
N ALA A 273 22.55 -4.27 -14.28
CA ALA A 273 21.15 -4.23 -14.60
C ALA A 273 20.64 -5.66 -14.84
N GLY A 274 19.66 -6.11 -14.04
CA GLY A 274 19.12 -7.48 -14.14
C GLY A 274 20.00 -8.54 -13.46
N SER A 275 21.11 -8.13 -12.82
CA SER A 275 21.98 -9.07 -12.10
C SER A 275 21.40 -9.55 -10.78
N GLU A 276 20.33 -8.94 -10.28
CA GLU A 276 19.67 -9.31 -9.02
C GLU A 276 20.62 -9.36 -7.81
N GLY A 277 21.69 -8.55 -7.82
CA GLY A 277 22.68 -8.51 -6.75
C GLY A 277 23.62 -9.71 -6.73
N THR A 278 23.69 -10.50 -7.80
CA THR A 278 24.56 -11.67 -7.91
C THR A 278 25.99 -11.34 -8.36
N LEU A 279 26.23 -10.20 -9.00
CA LEU A 279 27.56 -9.83 -9.51
C LEU A 279 28.33 -8.91 -8.56
N ALA A 280 27.69 -7.86 -8.06
CA ALA A 280 28.26 -6.92 -7.11
C ALA A 280 27.16 -6.20 -6.32
N ILE A 281 27.53 -5.54 -5.22
CA ILE A 281 26.60 -4.76 -4.40
C ILE A 281 26.77 -3.27 -4.72
N VAL A 282 25.73 -2.65 -5.30
CA VAL A 282 25.71 -1.21 -5.60
C VAL A 282 25.58 -0.40 -4.31
N THR A 283 26.39 0.64 -4.16
CA THR A 283 26.41 1.56 -2.99
C THR A 283 26.20 3.03 -3.36
N ALA A 284 26.43 3.39 -4.62
CA ALA A 284 25.93 4.61 -5.24
C ALA A 284 25.81 4.40 -6.76
N ALA A 285 24.87 5.10 -7.41
CA ALA A 285 24.71 5.06 -8.86
C ALA A 285 24.52 6.47 -9.43
N THR A 286 25.23 6.76 -10.53
CA THR A 286 25.00 7.95 -11.36
C THR A 286 24.09 7.56 -12.52
N VAL A 287 22.95 8.23 -12.63
CA VAL A 287 21.92 7.97 -13.62
C VAL A 287 21.67 9.18 -14.52
N VAL A 288 21.28 8.90 -15.76
CA VAL A 288 20.86 9.89 -16.76
C VAL A 288 19.39 10.24 -16.58
N LEU A 289 19.06 11.52 -16.80
CA LEU A 289 17.74 12.10 -16.59
C LEU A 289 17.09 12.52 -17.92
N GLU A 290 15.76 12.40 -17.99
CA GLU A 290 14.96 12.81 -19.14
C GLU A 290 14.08 14.03 -18.83
N PRO A 291 13.83 14.91 -19.81
CA PRO A 291 12.81 15.94 -19.68
C PRO A 291 11.42 15.37 -19.45
N VAL A 292 10.64 16.04 -18.61
CA VAL A 292 9.20 15.74 -18.45
C VAL A 292 8.45 16.22 -19.71
N PRO A 293 7.58 15.40 -20.32
CA PRO A 293 6.82 15.80 -21.51
C PRO A 293 5.88 16.99 -21.23
N GLU A 294 5.69 17.87 -22.22
CA GLU A 294 4.87 19.09 -22.07
C GLU A 294 3.40 18.79 -21.78
N THR A 295 2.79 17.81 -22.46
CA THR A 295 1.43 17.34 -22.15
C THR A 295 1.23 15.88 -22.57
N LYS A 296 0.07 15.33 -22.16
CA LYS A 296 -0.32 13.93 -22.37
C LYS A 296 -1.78 13.85 -22.81
N ALA A 297 -2.12 12.87 -23.63
CA ALA A 297 -3.51 12.57 -23.98
C ALA A 297 -3.75 11.07 -23.99
N ILE A 298 -4.93 10.64 -23.53
CA ILE A 298 -5.26 9.21 -23.42
C ILE A 298 -6.52 8.89 -24.24
N GLY A 299 -6.47 7.82 -25.00
CA GLY A 299 -7.64 7.12 -25.55
C GLY A 299 -7.83 5.78 -24.84
N LEU A 300 -9.00 5.57 -24.25
CA LEU A 300 -9.39 4.30 -23.62
C LEU A 300 -10.38 3.58 -24.53
N LEU A 301 -9.92 2.52 -25.19
CA LEU A 301 -10.68 1.72 -26.15
C LEU A 301 -11.32 0.52 -25.45
N THR A 302 -12.57 0.20 -25.77
CA THR A 302 -13.31 -0.93 -25.15
C THR A 302 -13.59 -2.05 -26.15
N TYR A 303 -13.51 -3.30 -25.71
CA TYR A 303 -13.59 -4.50 -26.53
C TYR A 303 -14.61 -5.52 -25.98
N ASP A 304 -15.14 -6.37 -26.86
CA ASP A 304 -16.03 -7.50 -26.51
C ASP A 304 -15.24 -8.74 -26.04
N SER A 305 -13.93 -8.79 -26.27
CA SER A 305 -13.05 -9.87 -25.80
C SER A 305 -11.59 -9.42 -25.70
N LEU A 306 -10.81 -10.11 -24.86
CA LEU A 306 -9.36 -9.93 -24.78
C LEU A 306 -8.64 -10.19 -26.12
N GLY A 307 -9.07 -11.21 -26.86
CA GLY A 307 -8.48 -11.54 -28.17
C GLY A 307 -8.66 -10.42 -29.19
N ASP A 308 -9.85 -9.80 -29.21
CA ASP A 308 -10.14 -8.63 -30.05
C ASP A 308 -9.26 -7.42 -29.66
N ALA A 309 -8.93 -7.26 -28.38
CA ALA A 309 -8.01 -6.23 -27.92
C ALA A 309 -6.57 -6.51 -28.42
N MET A 310 -6.09 -7.75 -28.31
CA MET A 310 -4.74 -8.11 -28.77
C MET A 310 -4.54 -7.90 -30.28
N GLU A 311 -5.58 -8.14 -31.09
CA GLU A 311 -5.55 -7.89 -32.54
C GLU A 311 -5.35 -6.41 -32.91
N ASP A 312 -5.73 -5.48 -32.03
CA ASP A 312 -5.58 -4.04 -32.26
C ASP A 312 -4.22 -3.49 -31.74
N VAL A 313 -3.43 -4.25 -30.96
CA VAL A 313 -2.17 -3.75 -30.38
C VAL A 313 -1.14 -3.36 -31.44
N GLU A 314 -0.80 -4.26 -32.36
CA GLU A 314 0.14 -3.99 -33.47
C GLU A 314 -0.30 -2.76 -34.31
N PRO A 315 -1.55 -2.67 -34.80
CA PRO A 315 -2.06 -1.47 -35.47
C PRO A 315 -1.96 -0.18 -34.63
N ILE A 316 -2.19 -0.25 -33.32
CA ILE A 316 -2.09 0.92 -32.43
C ILE A 316 -0.66 1.43 -32.34
N LEU A 317 0.35 0.55 -32.38
CA LEU A 317 1.76 0.95 -32.36
C LEU A 317 2.15 1.82 -33.56
N GLU A 318 1.46 1.72 -34.70
CA GLU A 318 1.67 2.59 -35.87
C GLU A 318 1.32 4.07 -35.60
N HIS A 319 0.58 4.35 -34.51
CA HIS A 319 0.25 5.71 -34.07
C HIS A 319 1.32 6.33 -33.16
N ASP A 320 2.45 5.64 -32.93
CA ASP A 320 3.57 6.06 -32.05
C ASP A 320 3.16 6.40 -30.60
N PRO A 321 2.39 5.53 -29.91
CA PRO A 321 1.97 5.77 -28.54
C PRO A 321 3.14 5.78 -27.57
N ALA A 322 2.96 6.48 -26.44
CA ALA A 322 3.87 6.46 -25.31
C ALA A 322 3.63 5.24 -24.40
N ALA A 323 2.38 4.80 -24.26
CA ALA A 323 1.98 3.59 -23.52
C ALA A 323 0.78 2.91 -24.19
N VAL A 324 0.71 1.58 -24.09
CA VAL A 324 -0.45 0.76 -24.50
C VAL A 324 -0.66 -0.32 -23.45
N GLU A 325 -1.69 -0.15 -22.63
CA GLU A 325 -1.98 -1.01 -21.48
C GLU A 325 -3.28 -1.79 -21.67
N VAL A 326 -3.28 -3.09 -21.33
CA VAL A 326 -4.49 -3.94 -21.36
C VAL A 326 -5.01 -4.25 -19.96
N MET A 327 -6.33 -4.33 -19.83
CA MET A 327 -7.03 -4.90 -18.67
C MET A 327 -8.18 -5.78 -19.15
N ASP A 328 -8.28 -6.99 -18.59
CA ASP A 328 -9.29 -7.99 -18.94
C ASP A 328 -10.52 -7.99 -18.01
N SER A 329 -11.50 -8.82 -18.35
CA SER A 329 -12.77 -8.89 -17.62
C SER A 329 -12.61 -9.40 -16.20
N VAL A 330 -11.65 -10.29 -15.93
CA VAL A 330 -11.38 -10.77 -14.56
C VAL A 330 -10.97 -9.61 -13.67
N LEU A 331 -10.05 -8.76 -14.13
CA LEU A 331 -9.62 -7.60 -13.36
C LEU A 331 -10.75 -6.57 -13.22
N LEU A 332 -11.45 -6.26 -14.32
CA LEU A 332 -12.55 -5.29 -14.30
C LEU A 332 -13.69 -5.75 -13.39
N ASP A 333 -14.03 -7.03 -13.37
CA ASP A 333 -15.06 -7.59 -12.48
C ASP A 333 -14.66 -7.46 -11.01
N LEU A 334 -13.44 -7.85 -10.63
CA LEU A 334 -12.97 -7.73 -9.25
C LEU A 334 -12.89 -6.26 -8.79
N ALA A 335 -12.51 -5.36 -9.69
CA ALA A 335 -12.43 -3.93 -9.40
C ALA A 335 -13.82 -3.29 -9.17
N ARG A 336 -14.90 -3.82 -9.76
CA ARG A 336 -16.28 -3.36 -9.49
C ARG A 336 -16.74 -3.66 -8.06
N ASP A 337 -16.20 -4.69 -7.44
CA ASP A 337 -16.53 -5.10 -6.07
C ASP A 337 -15.60 -4.49 -5.01
N THR A 338 -14.55 -3.77 -5.43
CA THR A 338 -13.59 -3.13 -4.51
C THR A 338 -13.97 -1.68 -4.22
N SER A 339 -14.06 -1.32 -2.94
CA SER A 339 -14.59 -0.03 -2.48
C SER A 339 -13.84 1.19 -3.05
N GLU A 340 -12.54 1.05 -3.31
CA GLU A 340 -11.71 2.11 -3.86
C GLU A 340 -11.89 2.33 -5.36
N PHE A 341 -12.26 1.30 -6.11
CA PHE A 341 -12.17 1.29 -7.58
C PHE A 341 -13.51 1.18 -8.31
N ALA A 342 -14.59 0.84 -7.59
CA ALA A 342 -15.93 0.69 -8.15
C ALA A 342 -16.39 1.92 -8.96
N ASP A 343 -16.10 3.14 -8.48
CA ASP A 343 -16.47 4.38 -9.16
C ASP A 343 -15.74 4.56 -10.50
N VAL A 344 -14.46 4.15 -10.57
CA VAL A 344 -13.63 4.30 -11.77
C VAL A 344 -14.07 3.31 -12.84
N VAL A 345 -14.31 2.04 -12.47
CA VAL A 345 -14.80 1.02 -13.42
C VAL A 345 -16.24 1.27 -13.83
N GLY A 346 -17.04 1.92 -12.96
CA GLY A 346 -18.40 2.35 -13.27
C GLY A 346 -18.51 3.37 -14.42
N LEU A 347 -17.38 3.93 -14.89
CA LEU A 347 -17.32 4.80 -16.07
C LEU A 347 -17.39 4.02 -17.39
N LEU A 348 -17.03 2.73 -17.39
CA LEU A 348 -16.98 1.92 -18.60
C LEU A 348 -18.39 1.59 -19.13
N PRO A 349 -18.57 1.51 -20.47
CA PRO A 349 -19.82 1.03 -21.06
C PRO A 349 -20.22 -0.36 -20.54
N ASP A 350 -21.53 -0.56 -20.34
CA ASP A 350 -22.10 -1.86 -19.95
C ASP A 350 -21.68 -2.97 -20.93
N GLY A 351 -21.17 -4.07 -20.39
CA GLY A 351 -20.73 -5.23 -21.18
C GLY A 351 -19.32 -5.15 -21.76
N THR A 352 -18.54 -4.14 -21.39
CA THR A 352 -17.10 -4.09 -21.69
C THR A 352 -16.39 -5.30 -21.07
N ASP A 353 -15.79 -6.13 -21.90
CA ASP A 353 -14.98 -7.28 -21.46
C ASP A 353 -13.53 -6.87 -21.22
N SER A 354 -12.93 -6.17 -22.17
CA SER A 354 -11.52 -5.78 -22.11
C SER A 354 -11.33 -4.33 -22.54
N VAL A 355 -10.24 -3.70 -22.09
CA VAL A 355 -9.90 -2.33 -22.48
C VAL A 355 -8.42 -2.19 -22.85
N LEU A 356 -8.15 -1.29 -23.80
CA LEU A 356 -6.80 -0.79 -24.06
C LEU A 356 -6.72 0.70 -23.70
N LEU A 357 -5.82 1.04 -22.79
CA LEU A 357 -5.45 2.42 -22.46
C LEU A 357 -4.24 2.80 -23.30
N VAL A 358 -4.41 3.79 -24.18
CA VAL A 358 -3.36 4.29 -25.08
C VAL A 358 -3.03 5.72 -24.69
N GLU A 359 -1.81 5.97 -24.20
CA GLU A 359 -1.33 7.32 -23.88
C GLU A 359 -0.37 7.83 -24.97
N PHE A 360 -0.50 9.11 -25.31
CA PHE A 360 0.42 9.84 -26.18
C PHE A 360 1.11 10.96 -25.41
N TYR A 361 2.39 11.16 -25.70
CA TYR A 361 3.10 12.40 -25.38
C TYR A 361 2.96 13.37 -26.54
N ALA A 362 2.70 14.63 -26.21
CA ALA A 362 2.47 15.67 -27.20
C ALA A 362 3.12 16.99 -26.81
N ASP A 363 3.49 17.78 -27.82
CA ASP A 363 4.04 19.13 -27.67
C ASP A 363 2.95 20.17 -27.34
N SER A 364 1.66 19.82 -27.45
CA SER A 364 0.56 20.69 -27.06
C SER A 364 -0.75 19.94 -26.87
N ASP A 365 -1.68 20.48 -26.09
CA ASP A 365 -3.01 19.89 -25.88
C ASP A 365 -3.77 19.67 -27.19
N ARG A 366 -3.51 20.53 -28.19
CA ARG A 366 -4.12 20.40 -29.52
C ARG A 366 -3.57 19.16 -30.24
N ASP A 367 -2.28 18.92 -30.13
CA ASP A 367 -1.61 17.80 -30.80
C ASP A 367 -1.98 16.47 -30.12
N GLY A 368 -2.05 16.45 -28.77
CA GLY A 368 -2.54 15.28 -28.03
C GLY A 368 -3.99 14.92 -28.38
N LYS A 369 -4.88 15.93 -28.46
CA LYS A 369 -6.26 15.74 -28.93
C LYS A 369 -6.33 15.20 -30.35
N GLN A 370 -5.46 15.67 -31.24
CA GLN A 370 -5.39 15.20 -32.62
C GLN A 370 -4.94 13.73 -32.68
N GLN A 371 -3.92 13.34 -31.93
CA GLN A 371 -3.44 11.96 -31.87
C GLN A 371 -4.53 10.99 -31.40
N VAL A 372 -5.26 11.35 -30.34
CA VAL A 372 -6.40 10.56 -29.87
C VAL A 372 -7.52 10.51 -30.92
N ALA A 373 -7.85 11.63 -31.58
CA ALA A 373 -8.85 11.63 -32.64
C ALA A 373 -8.45 10.74 -33.82
N ASP A 374 -7.17 10.72 -34.19
CA ASP A 374 -6.64 9.90 -35.28
C ASP A 374 -6.73 8.40 -34.92
N LEU A 375 -6.37 8.04 -33.69
CA LEU A 375 -6.54 6.69 -33.13
C LEU A 375 -8.01 6.25 -33.14
N VAL A 376 -8.92 7.07 -32.62
CA VAL A 376 -10.36 6.76 -32.56
C VAL A 376 -10.95 6.63 -33.96
N ALA A 377 -10.55 7.49 -34.90
CA ALA A 377 -10.99 7.46 -36.29
C ALA A 377 -10.54 6.18 -37.01
N ASP A 378 -9.31 5.73 -36.74
CA ASP A 378 -8.71 4.52 -37.32
C ASP A 378 -9.31 3.25 -36.71
N ARG A 379 -9.36 3.14 -35.37
CA ARG A 379 -9.62 1.88 -34.66
C ARG A 379 -11.06 1.66 -34.21
N VAL A 380 -11.82 2.72 -34.01
CA VAL A 380 -13.24 2.64 -33.60
C VAL A 380 -14.16 3.11 -34.73
N GLY A 381 -13.84 4.24 -35.36
CA GLY A 381 -14.69 4.89 -36.35
C GLY A 381 -15.85 5.71 -35.79
N SER A 382 -15.76 6.10 -34.52
CA SER A 382 -16.72 7.01 -33.86
C SER A 382 -16.29 8.48 -33.96
N GLU A 383 -17.16 9.39 -33.50
CA GLU A 383 -16.80 10.80 -33.31
C GLU A 383 -15.81 10.94 -32.13
N SER A 384 -14.96 11.97 -32.18
CA SER A 384 -13.96 12.34 -31.17
C SER A 384 -14.10 13.84 -30.82
N ASP A 385 -13.50 14.29 -29.72
CA ASP A 385 -13.50 15.70 -29.31
C ASP A 385 -12.80 16.65 -30.30
N ALA A 386 -11.88 16.12 -31.11
CA ALA A 386 -11.21 16.85 -32.18
C ALA A 386 -11.52 16.25 -33.56
N GLU A 387 -11.37 17.06 -34.62
CA GLU A 387 -11.48 16.56 -36.00
C GLU A 387 -10.22 15.74 -36.34
N PRO A 388 -10.35 14.47 -36.78
CA PRO A 388 -9.21 13.66 -37.16
C PRO A 388 -8.50 14.20 -38.41
N SER A 389 -7.22 13.89 -38.55
CA SER A 389 -6.37 14.25 -39.68
C SER A 389 -6.90 13.63 -40.97
N ASP A 390 -6.62 14.30 -42.10
CA ASP A 390 -6.96 13.77 -43.43
C ASP A 390 -6.30 12.39 -43.62
N GLY A 391 -7.12 11.34 -43.78
CA GLY A 391 -6.65 9.96 -43.97
C GLY A 391 -6.57 9.11 -42.69
N ALA A 392 -6.88 9.67 -41.52
CA ALA A 392 -6.83 8.96 -40.24
C ALA A 392 -7.65 7.66 -40.22
N HIS A 393 -8.80 7.63 -40.89
CA HIS A 393 -9.67 6.46 -40.95
C HIS A 393 -9.08 5.23 -41.68
N GLU A 394 -8.00 5.43 -42.44
CA GLU A 394 -7.35 4.41 -43.26
C GLU A 394 -5.85 4.36 -42.96
N LEU A 395 -5.42 4.80 -41.76
CA LEU A 395 -4.02 4.75 -41.33
C LEU A 395 -3.53 3.30 -41.31
N THR A 396 -4.34 2.40 -40.78
CA THR A 396 -4.05 0.97 -40.79
C THR A 396 -5.06 0.22 -41.67
N GLU A 397 -4.59 -0.74 -42.47
CA GLU A 397 -5.45 -1.55 -43.36
C GLU A 397 -6.19 -2.68 -42.59
N LYS A 398 -6.08 -2.71 -41.26
CA LYS A 398 -6.56 -3.81 -40.39
C LYS A 398 -8.00 -3.61 -39.95
N ARG A 399 -8.68 -4.72 -39.67
CA ARG A 399 -10.06 -4.75 -39.19
C ARG A 399 -10.18 -4.00 -37.86
N ARG A 400 -11.29 -3.30 -37.66
CA ARG A 400 -11.63 -2.64 -36.39
C ARG A 400 -12.29 -3.62 -35.45
N TYR A 401 -11.79 -3.67 -34.22
CA TYR A 401 -12.28 -4.54 -33.16
C TYR A 401 -12.85 -3.75 -31.97
N ALA A 402 -12.30 -2.57 -31.67
CA ALA A 402 -12.82 -1.69 -30.63
C ALA A 402 -14.27 -1.21 -30.90
N ASN A 403 -15.09 -1.21 -29.84
CA ASN A 403 -16.51 -0.90 -29.90
C ASN A 403 -16.84 0.56 -29.53
N ALA A 404 -16.07 1.12 -28.62
CA ALA A 404 -16.20 2.50 -28.14
C ALA A 404 -14.83 3.02 -27.71
N ALA A 405 -14.74 4.35 -27.59
CA ALA A 405 -13.59 5.05 -27.02
C ALA A 405 -14.06 6.08 -25.99
N MET A 406 -13.23 6.28 -24.99
CA MET A 406 -13.31 7.41 -24.06
C MET A 406 -11.99 8.18 -24.14
N GLU A 407 -12.05 9.49 -23.95
CA GLU A 407 -10.88 10.37 -24.11
C GLU A 407 -10.58 11.11 -22.81
N ALA A 408 -9.30 11.25 -22.49
CA ALA A 408 -8.85 12.05 -21.35
C ALA A 408 -7.74 13.03 -21.77
N HIS A 409 -8.06 14.32 -21.69
CA HIS A 409 -7.19 15.42 -22.13
C HIS A 409 -6.78 16.35 -20.98
N ASP A 410 -7.53 16.37 -19.88
CA ASP A 410 -7.17 17.08 -18.65
C ASP A 410 -6.51 16.14 -17.64
N ALA A 411 -5.76 16.71 -16.69
CA ALA A 411 -4.97 15.94 -15.74
C ALA A 411 -5.81 15.04 -14.83
N ASP A 412 -6.98 15.52 -14.38
CA ASP A 412 -7.84 14.79 -13.46
C ASP A 412 -8.42 13.53 -14.13
N THR A 413 -8.98 13.67 -15.34
CA THR A 413 -9.51 12.52 -16.09
C THR A 413 -8.39 11.52 -16.46
N ARG A 414 -7.19 12.01 -16.82
CA ARG A 414 -6.04 11.11 -17.09
C ARG A 414 -5.63 10.33 -15.84
N ALA A 415 -5.59 10.99 -14.69
CA ALA A 415 -5.26 10.35 -13.42
C ALA A 415 -6.31 9.28 -13.05
N GLN A 416 -7.59 9.51 -13.34
CA GLN A 416 -8.64 8.50 -13.15
C GLN A 416 -8.43 7.26 -14.01
N PHE A 417 -8.09 7.42 -15.31
CA PHE A 417 -7.84 6.27 -16.19
C PHE A 417 -6.59 5.49 -15.76
N TRP A 418 -5.51 6.18 -15.39
CA TRP A 418 -4.32 5.52 -14.85
C TRP A 418 -4.57 4.85 -13.50
N LYS A 419 -5.44 5.41 -12.66
CA LYS A 419 -5.84 4.78 -11.39
C LYS A 419 -6.46 3.40 -11.63
N MET A 420 -7.29 3.25 -12.66
CA MET A 420 -7.87 1.96 -13.07
C MET A 420 -6.79 0.92 -13.43
N ARG A 421 -5.72 1.33 -14.12
CA ARG A 421 -4.63 0.44 -14.52
C ARG A 421 -3.68 0.10 -13.36
N LYS A 422 -3.35 1.08 -12.52
CA LYS A 422 -2.44 0.90 -11.38
C LYS A 422 -3.05 0.04 -10.27
N SER A 423 -4.37 -0.08 -10.22
CA SER A 423 -5.08 -0.89 -9.21
C SER A 423 -5.11 -2.39 -9.48
N GLY A 424 -4.58 -2.86 -10.60
CA GLY A 424 -4.71 -4.25 -11.03
C GLY A 424 -4.15 -5.29 -10.04
N LEU A 425 -2.92 -5.08 -9.63
CA LEU A 425 -2.17 -6.03 -8.81
C LEU A 425 -2.78 -6.25 -7.41
N PRO A 426 -3.08 -5.21 -6.62
CA PRO A 426 -3.61 -5.41 -5.28
C PRO A 426 -4.99 -6.09 -5.26
N ILE A 427 -5.86 -5.75 -6.20
CA ILE A 427 -7.21 -6.32 -6.32
C ILE A 427 -7.13 -7.84 -6.53
N LEU A 428 -6.23 -8.30 -7.41
CA LEU A 428 -6.06 -9.73 -7.70
C LEU A 428 -5.61 -10.55 -6.49
N LEU A 429 -4.84 -9.94 -5.59
CA LEU A 429 -4.30 -10.57 -4.38
C LEU A 429 -5.22 -10.43 -3.16
N SER A 430 -6.25 -9.58 -3.23
CA SER A 430 -7.19 -9.27 -2.12
C SER A 430 -8.28 -10.33 -1.92
N ARG A 431 -8.10 -11.55 -2.44
CA ARG A 431 -9.04 -12.66 -2.23
C ARG A 431 -8.76 -13.31 -0.88
N THR A 432 -9.78 -13.69 -0.12
CA THR A 432 -9.60 -14.40 1.17
C THR A 432 -9.68 -15.93 1.05
N THR A 433 -9.91 -16.46 -0.17
CA THR A 433 -9.84 -17.90 -0.49
C THR A 433 -8.42 -18.46 -0.39
N ASP A 434 -8.28 -19.80 -0.31
CA ASP A 434 -6.97 -20.47 -0.36
C ASP A 434 -6.31 -20.33 -1.74
N ALA A 435 -7.08 -20.48 -2.81
CA ALA A 435 -6.63 -20.17 -4.17
C ALA A 435 -6.45 -18.65 -4.37
N LYS A 436 -5.31 -18.25 -4.95
CA LYS A 436 -4.93 -16.86 -5.24
C LYS A 436 -4.41 -16.70 -6.67
N HIS A 437 -4.41 -15.48 -7.20
CA HIS A 437 -3.75 -15.11 -8.46
C HIS A 437 -2.24 -14.88 -8.22
N ILE A 438 -1.47 -15.96 -8.20
CA ILE A 438 -0.06 -15.96 -7.77
C ILE A 438 0.86 -15.46 -8.89
N SER A 439 1.93 -14.75 -8.52
CA SER A 439 3.03 -14.36 -9.43
C SER A 439 4.06 -15.47 -9.58
N PHE A 440 4.24 -15.96 -10.80
CA PHE A 440 5.28 -16.93 -11.17
C PHE A 440 5.61 -16.94 -12.66
N ILE A 441 4.66 -16.53 -13.49
CA ILE A 441 4.77 -16.40 -14.96
C ILE A 441 4.21 -15.07 -15.46
N GLU A 442 3.95 -14.10 -14.57
CA GLU A 442 3.24 -12.86 -14.90
C GLU A 442 4.08 -11.84 -15.67
N ASP A 443 5.17 -12.25 -16.33
CA ASP A 443 6.10 -11.29 -16.93
C ASP A 443 6.63 -11.74 -18.29
N CYS A 444 5.83 -12.52 -19.00
CA CYS A 444 6.24 -13.08 -20.28
C CYS A 444 6.21 -11.99 -21.36
N ALA A 445 7.25 -11.93 -22.20
CA ALA A 445 7.34 -11.02 -23.32
C ALA A 445 7.41 -11.77 -24.65
N VAL A 446 6.62 -11.37 -25.65
CA VAL A 446 6.68 -11.90 -27.02
C VAL A 446 6.55 -10.76 -28.03
N PRO A 447 7.01 -10.91 -29.29
CA PRO A 447 6.79 -9.90 -30.30
C PRO A 447 5.30 -9.54 -30.46
N ALA A 448 4.98 -8.25 -30.58
CA ALA A 448 3.59 -7.76 -30.58
C ALA A 448 2.72 -8.39 -31.68
N GLU A 449 3.32 -8.73 -32.84
CA GLU A 449 2.64 -9.40 -33.95
C GLU A 449 2.14 -10.82 -33.62
N HIS A 450 2.67 -11.44 -32.55
CA HIS A 450 2.28 -12.76 -32.09
C HIS A 450 1.34 -12.75 -30.88
N LEU A 451 1.05 -11.59 -30.28
CA LEU A 451 0.19 -11.49 -29.09
C LEU A 451 -1.19 -12.17 -29.25
N PRO A 452 -1.92 -12.04 -30.37
CA PRO A 452 -3.22 -12.69 -30.51
C PRO A 452 -3.14 -14.22 -30.44
N ASP A 453 -2.18 -14.80 -31.16
CA ASP A 453 -1.98 -16.26 -31.20
C ASP A 453 -1.42 -16.76 -29.85
N TYR A 454 -0.45 -16.05 -29.27
CA TYR A 454 0.11 -16.34 -27.95
C TYR A 454 -0.95 -16.36 -26.86
N VAL A 455 -1.84 -15.35 -26.79
CA VAL A 455 -2.93 -15.31 -25.79
C VAL A 455 -3.90 -16.47 -25.99
N ALA A 456 -4.24 -16.82 -27.24
CA ALA A 456 -5.14 -17.93 -27.52
C ALA A 456 -4.55 -19.28 -27.07
N ASP A 457 -3.27 -19.53 -27.38
CA ASP A 457 -2.58 -20.75 -26.97
C ASP A 457 -2.38 -20.80 -25.45
N PHE A 458 -2.06 -19.66 -24.83
CA PHE A 458 -1.96 -19.56 -23.38
C PHE A 458 -3.29 -19.90 -22.71
N GLN A 459 -4.41 -19.36 -23.20
CA GLN A 459 -5.74 -19.70 -22.68
C GLN A 459 -6.04 -21.19 -22.81
N ALA A 460 -5.60 -21.84 -23.89
CA ALA A 460 -5.72 -23.29 -24.04
C ALA A 460 -4.92 -24.07 -22.97
N ILE A 461 -3.73 -23.59 -22.59
CA ILE A 461 -2.96 -24.17 -21.48
C ILE A 461 -3.73 -24.06 -20.16
N LEU A 462 -4.33 -22.90 -19.88
CA LEU A 462 -5.14 -22.71 -18.67
C LEU A 462 -6.37 -23.64 -18.65
N ASP A 463 -7.05 -23.77 -19.78
CA ASP A 463 -8.20 -24.68 -19.96
C ASP A 463 -7.80 -26.15 -19.74
N GLU A 464 -6.64 -26.58 -20.27
CA GLU A 464 -6.11 -27.94 -20.06
C GLU A 464 -5.77 -28.23 -18.60
N GLN A 465 -5.44 -27.19 -17.83
CA GLN A 465 -5.11 -27.24 -16.41
C GLN A 465 -6.34 -26.97 -15.52
N ASP A 466 -7.55 -26.86 -16.09
CA ASP A 466 -8.80 -26.58 -15.38
C ASP A 466 -8.70 -25.32 -14.47
N THR A 467 -8.06 -24.25 -14.96
CA THR A 467 -7.96 -22.96 -14.25
C THR A 467 -8.17 -21.77 -15.19
N PHE A 468 -8.19 -20.56 -14.64
CA PHE A 468 -8.24 -19.31 -15.39
C PHE A 468 -7.25 -18.31 -14.78
N ALA A 469 -6.98 -17.23 -15.50
CA ALA A 469 -6.06 -16.18 -15.09
C ALA A 469 -6.67 -14.80 -15.33
N SER A 470 -6.12 -13.78 -14.68
CA SER A 470 -6.30 -12.40 -15.14
C SER A 470 -5.12 -12.00 -16.02
N PHE A 471 -5.43 -11.32 -17.11
CA PHE A 471 -4.51 -10.72 -18.07
C PHE A 471 -4.56 -9.19 -17.93
N TYR A 472 -3.45 -8.59 -17.56
CA TYR A 472 -3.29 -7.14 -17.49
C TYR A 472 -1.84 -6.81 -17.80
N ALA A 473 -1.53 -5.79 -18.60
CA ALA A 473 -0.13 -5.63 -19.01
C ALA A 473 0.23 -4.40 -19.82
N HIS A 474 1.53 -4.27 -20.05
CA HIS A 474 2.17 -3.45 -21.07
C HIS A 474 2.08 -4.14 -22.45
N ALA A 475 0.88 -4.18 -23.02
CA ALA A 475 0.65 -4.83 -24.31
C ALA A 475 1.50 -4.25 -25.44
N GLY A 476 1.79 -2.94 -25.40
CA GLY A 476 2.59 -2.25 -26.42
C GLY A 476 3.97 -2.87 -26.68
N PRO A 477 4.84 -3.04 -25.66
CA PRO A 477 6.13 -3.73 -25.82
C PRO A 477 6.02 -5.26 -25.94
N GLY A 478 4.81 -5.83 -25.95
CA GLY A 478 4.62 -7.28 -26.05
C GLY A 478 4.72 -8.03 -24.72
N VAL A 479 4.67 -7.33 -23.58
CA VAL A 479 4.74 -7.94 -22.24
C VAL A 479 3.34 -8.19 -21.73
N LEU A 480 3.05 -9.40 -21.26
CA LEU A 480 1.78 -9.79 -20.67
C LEU A 480 1.93 -10.23 -19.22
N HIS A 481 1.23 -9.55 -18.29
CA HIS A 481 1.09 -10.07 -16.93
C HIS A 481 -0.12 -10.96 -16.81
N VAL A 482 0.17 -12.25 -16.67
CA VAL A 482 -0.82 -13.30 -16.53
C VAL A 482 -0.68 -13.98 -15.18
N ARG A 483 -1.73 -13.92 -14.36
CA ARG A 483 -1.74 -14.53 -13.02
C ARG A 483 -2.81 -15.62 -12.90
N PRO A 484 -2.44 -16.90 -13.05
CA PRO A 484 -3.35 -18.02 -12.86
C PRO A 484 -3.87 -18.12 -11.43
N LEU A 485 -5.12 -18.55 -11.27
CA LEU A 485 -5.71 -18.85 -9.97
C LEU A 485 -5.23 -20.24 -9.49
N ILE A 486 -4.38 -20.29 -8.46
CA ILE A 486 -3.75 -21.52 -7.95
C ILE A 486 -3.86 -21.57 -6.43
N ASP A 487 -4.08 -22.78 -5.90
CA ASP A 487 -3.99 -23.09 -4.46
C ASP A 487 -2.69 -23.84 -4.17
N THR A 488 -1.63 -23.11 -3.82
CA THR A 488 -0.32 -23.69 -3.48
C THR A 488 -0.31 -24.47 -2.17
N LYS A 489 -1.36 -24.37 -1.35
CA LYS A 489 -1.52 -25.19 -0.14
C LYS A 489 -1.88 -26.63 -0.43
N THR A 490 -2.03 -26.98 -1.71
CA THR A 490 -2.29 -28.35 -2.16
C THR A 490 -1.17 -28.86 -3.04
N VAL A 491 -0.90 -30.16 -2.95
CA VAL A 491 0.08 -30.82 -3.85
C VAL A 491 -0.33 -30.65 -5.31
N GLU A 492 -1.62 -30.80 -5.62
CA GLU A 492 -2.16 -30.63 -6.97
C GLU A 492 -1.97 -29.21 -7.51
N GLY A 493 -2.19 -28.18 -6.68
CA GLY A 493 -1.98 -26.80 -7.10
C GLY A 493 -0.51 -26.47 -7.37
N ARG A 494 0.43 -27.03 -6.60
CA ARG A 494 1.87 -26.91 -6.87
C ARG A 494 2.27 -27.63 -8.16
N GLU A 495 1.77 -28.85 -8.38
CA GLU A 495 2.00 -29.59 -9.63
C GLU A 495 1.44 -28.82 -10.85
N ARG A 496 0.26 -28.20 -10.70
CA ARG A 496 -0.35 -27.34 -11.72
C ARG A 496 0.48 -26.09 -12.00
N MET A 497 1.00 -25.44 -10.97
CA MET A 497 1.87 -24.28 -11.10
C MET A 497 3.12 -24.58 -11.94
N ASP A 498 3.85 -25.66 -11.63
CA ASP A 498 5.04 -26.06 -12.40
C ASP A 498 4.67 -26.46 -13.84
N ALA A 499 3.56 -27.19 -14.03
CA ALA A 499 3.09 -27.58 -15.37
C ALA A 499 2.71 -26.37 -16.25
N ILE A 500 2.04 -25.37 -15.68
CA ILE A 500 1.73 -24.11 -16.39
C ILE A 500 3.04 -23.39 -16.74
N ALA A 501 3.96 -23.24 -15.79
CA ALA A 501 5.23 -22.55 -16.02
C ALA A 501 6.05 -23.23 -17.12
N GLU A 502 6.13 -24.56 -17.13
CA GLU A 502 6.85 -25.32 -18.15
C GLU A 502 6.24 -25.14 -19.54
N ALA A 503 4.91 -25.27 -19.65
CA ALA A 503 4.18 -25.16 -20.92
C ALA A 503 4.18 -23.74 -21.48
N VAL A 504 4.03 -22.72 -20.62
CA VAL A 504 4.14 -21.32 -21.00
C VAL A 504 5.57 -20.99 -21.44
N THR A 505 6.59 -21.54 -20.79
CA THR A 505 7.98 -21.39 -21.23
C THR A 505 8.21 -22.00 -22.62
N ASP A 506 7.62 -23.18 -22.91
CA ASP A 506 7.65 -23.75 -24.28
C ASP A 506 7.04 -22.79 -25.31
N LEU A 507 5.92 -22.16 -24.95
CA LEU A 507 5.23 -21.19 -25.81
C LEU A 507 6.10 -19.95 -26.07
N ILE A 508 6.75 -19.43 -25.04
CA ILE A 508 7.65 -18.28 -25.15
C ILE A 508 8.81 -18.59 -26.11
N VAL A 509 9.45 -19.76 -25.97
CA VAL A 509 10.52 -20.19 -26.87
C VAL A 509 10.00 -20.34 -28.32
N GLU A 510 8.78 -20.86 -28.51
CA GLU A 510 8.17 -20.99 -29.83
C GLU A 510 7.94 -19.64 -30.52
N TYR A 511 7.50 -18.62 -29.78
CA TYR A 511 7.24 -17.27 -30.29
C TYR A 511 8.45 -16.32 -30.25
N GLY A 512 9.64 -16.82 -29.90
CA GLY A 512 10.86 -16.00 -29.83
C GLY A 512 10.82 -14.94 -28.73
N GLY A 513 10.23 -15.29 -27.58
CA GLY A 513 9.97 -14.40 -26.46
C GLY A 513 11.04 -14.42 -25.35
N SER A 514 10.69 -13.83 -24.21
CA SER A 514 11.43 -13.88 -22.94
C SER A 514 10.51 -14.27 -21.78
N VAL A 515 11.07 -14.97 -20.78
CA VAL A 515 10.33 -15.40 -19.57
C VAL A 515 10.14 -14.25 -18.57
N SER A 516 10.96 -13.20 -18.65
CA SER A 516 10.85 -11.98 -17.87
C SER A 516 11.13 -10.74 -18.73
N GLY A 517 10.12 -9.88 -18.84
CA GLY A 517 10.19 -8.59 -19.52
C GLY A 517 10.52 -7.40 -18.61
N GLU A 518 10.22 -7.45 -17.30
CA GLU A 518 10.46 -6.34 -16.36
C GLU A 518 10.69 -6.69 -14.87
N HIS A 519 10.30 -7.87 -14.41
CA HIS A 519 10.27 -8.24 -12.99
C HIS A 519 11.51 -9.01 -12.51
N GLY A 520 12.44 -9.33 -13.40
CA GLY A 520 13.58 -10.21 -13.13
C GLY A 520 13.18 -11.69 -13.09
N ASP A 521 14.20 -12.54 -13.06
CA ASP A 521 14.09 -13.98 -13.01
C ASP A 521 13.67 -14.47 -11.63
N GLY A 522 14.45 -14.10 -10.61
CA GLY A 522 14.30 -14.56 -9.24
C GLY A 522 14.11 -16.08 -9.07
N HIS A 523 13.54 -16.47 -7.93
CA HIS A 523 13.18 -17.86 -7.64
C HIS A 523 12.15 -18.41 -8.63
N ALA A 524 11.26 -17.57 -9.15
CA ALA A 524 10.19 -17.99 -10.05
C ALA A 524 10.67 -18.44 -11.42
N ARG A 525 11.69 -17.79 -11.98
CA ARG A 525 12.01 -17.93 -13.40
C ARG A 525 13.46 -18.30 -13.72
N THR A 526 14.39 -18.23 -12.75
CA THR A 526 15.79 -18.62 -12.99
C THR A 526 15.94 -20.02 -13.61
N LYS A 527 15.08 -20.98 -13.23
CA LYS A 527 15.03 -22.34 -13.82
C LYS A 527 14.85 -22.33 -15.34
N TRP A 528 14.16 -21.35 -15.88
CA TRP A 528 13.75 -21.30 -17.28
C TRP A 528 14.82 -20.68 -18.20
N ASN A 529 15.78 -19.94 -17.66
CA ASN A 529 16.87 -19.34 -18.44
C ASN A 529 17.68 -20.38 -19.23
N ARG A 530 17.99 -21.53 -18.62
CA ARG A 530 18.68 -22.64 -19.31
C ARG A 530 17.87 -23.17 -20.49
N LYS A 531 16.53 -23.20 -20.38
CA LYS A 531 15.63 -23.64 -21.45
C LYS A 531 15.48 -22.58 -22.53
N LEU A 532 15.42 -21.31 -22.16
CA LEU A 532 15.28 -20.16 -23.06
C LEU A 532 16.52 -19.98 -23.94
N TYR A 533 17.70 -19.94 -23.32
CA TYR A 533 18.94 -19.59 -24.01
C TYR A 533 19.78 -20.80 -24.45
N GLY A 534 19.48 -21.98 -23.90
CA GLY A 534 20.26 -23.20 -24.15
C GLY A 534 21.52 -23.30 -23.30
N GLU A 535 22.21 -24.42 -23.46
CA GLU A 535 23.34 -24.81 -22.60
C GLU A 535 24.55 -23.87 -22.74
N ASP A 536 24.88 -23.46 -23.96
CA ASP A 536 26.10 -22.70 -24.23
C ASP A 536 26.06 -21.33 -23.53
N LEU A 537 24.95 -20.60 -23.62
CA LEU A 537 24.80 -19.31 -22.94
C LEU A 537 24.61 -19.47 -21.43
N TRP A 538 23.93 -20.53 -20.99
CA TRP A 538 23.82 -20.85 -19.57
C TRP A 538 25.20 -20.98 -18.91
N GLU A 539 26.14 -21.67 -19.55
CA GLU A 539 27.52 -21.76 -19.06
C GLU A 539 28.24 -20.41 -19.08
N ILE A 540 28.02 -19.56 -20.10
CA ILE A 540 28.58 -18.19 -20.12
C ILE A 540 28.09 -17.37 -18.93
N PHE A 541 26.81 -17.46 -18.55
CA PHE A 541 26.29 -16.81 -17.35
C PHE A 541 26.99 -17.31 -16.09
N ARG A 542 27.25 -18.62 -16.00
CA ARG A 542 27.92 -19.24 -14.84
C ARG A 542 29.40 -18.86 -14.77
N ASP A 543 30.08 -18.75 -15.90
CA ASP A 543 31.47 -18.30 -15.98
C ASP A 543 31.60 -16.83 -15.56
N LEU A 544 30.68 -15.97 -16.01
CA LEU A 544 30.60 -14.58 -15.57
C LEU A 544 30.37 -14.49 -14.05
N LYS A 545 29.35 -15.20 -13.54
CA LYS A 545 29.05 -15.29 -12.10
C LYS A 545 30.25 -15.77 -11.29
N SER A 546 30.90 -16.85 -11.72
CA SER A 546 32.09 -17.41 -11.05
C SER A 546 33.28 -16.45 -11.07
N THR A 547 33.34 -15.56 -12.06
CA THR A 547 34.39 -14.55 -12.14
C THR A 547 34.16 -13.45 -11.13
N PHE A 548 32.94 -12.90 -11.06
CA PHE A 548 32.55 -11.84 -10.11
C PHE A 548 32.49 -12.32 -8.66
N ASP A 549 32.04 -13.55 -8.45
CA ASP A 549 31.78 -14.14 -7.14
C ASP A 549 32.28 -15.59 -7.10
N PRO A 550 33.60 -15.79 -6.86
CA PRO A 550 34.24 -17.10 -6.96
C PRO A 550 33.72 -18.13 -5.96
N ASP A 551 33.19 -17.66 -4.82
CA ASP A 551 32.65 -18.49 -3.75
C ASP A 551 31.11 -18.59 -3.81
N TRP A 552 30.47 -17.96 -4.81
CA TRP A 552 29.02 -18.00 -5.07
C TRP A 552 28.17 -17.54 -3.85
N LEU A 553 28.61 -16.50 -3.15
CA LEU A 553 27.97 -15.96 -1.94
C LEU A 553 26.97 -14.82 -2.18
N LEU A 554 27.08 -14.08 -3.29
CA LEU A 554 26.20 -12.96 -3.62
C LEU A 554 24.88 -13.47 -4.22
N ASN A 555 23.78 -13.26 -3.49
CA ASN A 555 22.41 -13.69 -3.79
C ASN A 555 22.31 -15.06 -4.50
N PRO A 556 22.71 -16.16 -3.85
CA PRO A 556 22.85 -17.46 -4.50
C PRO A 556 21.52 -17.98 -5.08
N GLY A 557 21.61 -18.70 -6.20
CA GLY A 557 20.47 -19.38 -6.82
C GLY A 557 19.70 -18.55 -7.86
N GLN A 558 19.89 -17.23 -7.90
CA GLN A 558 19.24 -16.35 -8.87
C GLN A 558 20.02 -16.27 -10.20
N VAL A 559 19.33 -15.94 -11.30
CA VAL A 559 19.81 -15.73 -12.69
C VAL A 559 20.46 -16.95 -13.37
N CYS A 560 21.43 -17.62 -12.72
CA CYS A 560 22.18 -18.75 -13.27
C CYS A 560 22.30 -19.97 -12.35
N GLY A 561 21.36 -20.10 -11.38
CA GLY A 561 21.22 -21.27 -10.52
C GLY A 561 22.29 -21.40 -9.43
N LEU A 562 22.54 -22.64 -8.98
CA LEU A 562 23.52 -22.96 -7.92
C LEU A 562 24.78 -23.62 -8.50
N PRO A 563 25.93 -23.60 -7.80
CA PRO A 563 27.13 -24.29 -8.25
C PRO A 563 26.95 -25.83 -8.24
N ASP A 564 27.63 -26.53 -9.15
CA ASP A 564 27.44 -27.98 -9.41
C ASP A 564 27.69 -28.88 -8.18
N ASP A 565 28.46 -28.42 -7.21
CA ASP A 565 28.79 -29.16 -6.00
C ASP A 565 27.79 -28.96 -4.85
N VAL A 566 26.83 -28.05 -5.01
CA VAL A 566 25.78 -27.73 -4.05
C VAL A 566 24.40 -28.00 -4.66
N GLY A 567 24.12 -29.27 -4.99
CA GLY A 567 22.79 -29.72 -5.44
C GLY A 567 22.78 -30.38 -6.81
N ASP A 568 21.60 -30.42 -7.44
CA ASP A 568 21.53 -30.51 -8.90
C ASP A 568 21.97 -29.13 -9.41
N SER A 569 22.80 -29.04 -10.45
CA SER A 569 23.29 -27.77 -11.02
C SER A 569 22.17 -26.86 -11.58
N ASP A 570 20.93 -27.30 -11.48
CA ASP A 570 19.72 -26.59 -11.88
C ASP A 570 19.32 -25.55 -10.82
N ALA A 571 18.67 -24.48 -11.26
CA ALA A 571 18.11 -23.48 -10.37
C ALA A 571 17.08 -24.10 -9.39
N PRO A 572 16.81 -23.44 -8.24
CA PRO A 572 15.73 -23.85 -7.35
C PRO A 572 14.42 -24.05 -8.11
N SER A 573 13.63 -25.04 -7.69
CA SER A 573 12.30 -25.26 -8.25
C SER A 573 11.42 -24.03 -8.00
N PRO A 574 10.64 -23.54 -8.98
CA PRO A 574 9.66 -22.47 -8.77
C PRO A 574 8.58 -22.80 -7.73
N THR A 575 8.48 -24.07 -7.32
CA THR A 575 7.54 -24.53 -6.29
C THR A 575 8.22 -24.82 -4.94
N ALA A 576 9.51 -24.55 -4.81
CA ALA A 576 10.23 -24.55 -3.54
C ALA A 576 9.99 -23.23 -2.80
N ASP A 577 10.13 -23.25 -1.48
CA ASP A 577 10.15 -22.06 -0.62
C ASP A 577 8.94 -21.12 -0.77
N LEU A 578 7.78 -21.69 -1.15
CA LEU A 578 6.52 -20.96 -1.22
C LEU A 578 6.07 -20.59 0.19
N ARG A 579 5.64 -19.34 0.39
CA ARG A 579 5.04 -18.83 1.62
C ARG A 579 3.89 -19.70 2.11
N PHE A 580 3.09 -20.19 1.17
CA PHE A 580 2.02 -21.14 1.42
C PHE A 580 2.27 -22.37 0.58
N ASP A 581 2.52 -23.49 1.24
CA ASP A 581 2.76 -24.77 0.59
C ASP A 581 1.85 -25.87 1.17
N SER A 582 2.02 -27.10 0.71
CA SER A 582 1.20 -28.23 1.15
C SER A 582 1.41 -28.67 2.61
N GLU A 583 2.46 -28.19 3.26
CA GLU A 583 2.77 -28.44 4.67
C GLU A 583 2.33 -27.29 5.57
N TYR A 584 1.99 -26.12 5.00
CA TYR A 584 1.47 -24.97 5.73
C TYR A 584 0.19 -25.30 6.52
N GLU A 585 0.25 -25.09 7.83
CA GLU A 585 -0.88 -25.16 8.74
C GLU A 585 -1.17 -23.78 9.33
N PHE A 586 -2.43 -23.52 9.68
CA PHE A 586 -2.84 -22.30 10.37
C PHE A 586 -3.79 -22.67 11.50
N ASP A 587 -3.45 -22.27 12.72
CA ASP A 587 -4.32 -22.38 13.88
C ASP A 587 -4.29 -21.06 14.66
N ALA A 588 -5.44 -20.37 14.70
CA ALA A 588 -5.59 -19.17 15.52
C ALA A 588 -5.43 -19.49 17.02
N GLY A 589 -5.67 -20.74 17.43
CA GLY A 589 -5.61 -21.17 18.82
C GLY A 589 -6.82 -20.76 19.66
N PHE A 590 -7.83 -20.10 19.08
CA PHE A 590 -9.07 -19.66 19.74
C PHE A 590 -10.26 -19.60 18.77
N GLU A 591 -11.48 -19.58 19.32
CA GLU A 591 -12.70 -19.32 18.54
C GLU A 591 -12.93 -17.81 18.44
N THR A 592 -13.11 -17.29 17.23
CA THR A 592 -13.31 -15.85 17.01
C THR A 592 -14.70 -15.40 17.46
N GLU A 593 -14.77 -14.30 18.19
CA GLU A 593 -16.00 -13.66 18.64
C GLU A 593 -16.62 -12.76 17.56
N LEU A 594 -15.81 -12.05 16.76
CA LEU A 594 -16.32 -11.19 15.69
C LEU A 594 -16.79 -12.00 14.49
N ARG A 595 -17.77 -11.46 13.76
CA ARG A 595 -18.16 -11.98 12.45
C ARG A 595 -17.13 -11.56 11.41
N TRP A 596 -16.68 -12.49 10.59
CA TRP A 596 -15.81 -12.25 9.44
C TRP A 596 -16.61 -12.54 8.16
N GLU A 597 -17.02 -11.50 7.44
CA GLU A 597 -17.77 -11.60 6.19
C GLU A 597 -16.80 -11.73 5.00
N ASN A 598 -16.05 -12.83 5.00
CA ASN A 598 -15.07 -13.17 3.99
C ASN A 598 -14.93 -14.69 3.90
N GLU A 599 -14.20 -15.20 2.91
CA GLU A 599 -13.81 -16.61 2.91
C GLU A 599 -12.73 -16.86 3.97
N ASN A 600 -12.68 -18.06 4.53
CA ASN A 600 -11.71 -18.46 5.56
C ASN A 600 -11.71 -17.61 6.85
N GLY A 601 -12.64 -16.67 7.04
CA GLY A 601 -12.81 -15.95 8.30
C GLY A 601 -11.58 -15.14 8.70
N PHE A 602 -11.22 -15.23 9.99
CA PHE A 602 -10.02 -14.60 10.54
C PHE A 602 -8.73 -15.06 9.83
N ARG A 603 -8.62 -16.36 9.50
CA ARG A 603 -7.47 -16.90 8.74
C ARG A 603 -7.31 -16.20 7.40
N GLY A 604 -8.42 -16.07 6.66
CA GLY A 604 -8.41 -15.39 5.37
C GLY A 604 -7.88 -13.97 5.44
N MET A 605 -8.18 -13.25 6.54
CA MET A 605 -7.67 -11.90 6.80
C MET A 605 -6.19 -11.88 7.20
N ALA A 606 -5.75 -12.82 8.04
CA ALA A 606 -4.34 -12.93 8.45
C ALA A 606 -3.42 -13.26 7.25
N GLU A 607 -3.90 -14.08 6.32
CA GLU A 607 -3.18 -14.48 5.11
C GLU A 607 -3.29 -13.48 3.94
N LEU A 608 -4.04 -12.38 4.12
CA LEU A 608 -4.35 -11.44 3.04
C LEU A 608 -3.16 -10.53 2.68
N CYS A 609 -2.24 -10.32 3.62
CA CYS A 609 -1.03 -9.55 3.37
C CYS A 609 -0.11 -10.31 2.39
N HIS A 610 0.09 -9.74 1.19
CA HIS A 610 0.97 -10.32 0.17
C HIS A 610 2.37 -9.73 0.15
N GLY A 611 2.69 -8.72 0.98
CA GLY A 611 4.07 -8.26 1.18
C GLY A 611 4.52 -7.04 0.37
N CYS A 612 3.64 -6.37 -0.41
CA CYS A 612 4.01 -5.23 -1.28
C CYS A 612 4.61 -4.00 -0.60
N GLY A 613 4.60 -3.91 0.72
CA GLY A 613 5.16 -2.75 1.43
C GLY A 613 4.33 -1.48 1.28
N GLY A 614 3.09 -1.55 0.77
CA GLY A 614 2.23 -0.38 0.61
C GLY A 614 2.08 0.48 1.86
N CYS A 615 2.05 -0.14 3.03
CA CYS A 615 1.98 0.53 4.32
C CYS A 615 3.25 1.29 4.74
N ARG A 616 4.34 1.23 3.97
CA ARG A 616 5.60 1.94 4.22
C ARG A 616 5.69 3.29 3.52
N GLY A 617 4.77 3.59 2.61
CA GLY A 617 4.81 4.83 1.82
C GLY A 617 4.31 6.07 2.54
N HIS A 618 4.61 7.21 1.92
CA HIS A 618 4.21 8.53 2.37
C HIS A 618 2.68 8.73 2.36
N GLN A 619 2.21 9.77 3.06
CA GLN A 619 0.79 10.18 3.14
C GLN A 619 0.12 10.29 1.76
N SER A 620 0.79 10.99 0.85
CA SER A 620 0.31 11.32 -0.50
C SER A 620 0.13 10.10 -1.41
N THR A 621 0.79 8.99 -1.10
CA THR A 621 0.82 7.79 -1.97
C THR A 621 0.13 6.57 -1.38
N THR A 622 0.15 6.42 -0.05
CA THR A 622 -0.39 5.25 0.67
C THR A 622 -1.78 5.52 1.25
N GLY A 623 -2.33 6.72 1.05
CA GLY A 623 -3.62 7.11 1.61
C GLY A 623 -3.47 7.83 2.95
N GLY A 624 -4.52 8.55 3.32
CA GLY A 624 -4.42 9.59 4.33
C GLY A 624 -4.25 9.06 5.76
N THR A 625 -4.56 7.79 6.06
CA THR A 625 -4.64 7.29 7.45
C THR A 625 -3.65 6.19 7.79
N MET A 626 -3.35 5.26 6.87
CA MET A 626 -2.48 4.10 7.12
C MET A 626 -0.99 4.39 6.87
N CYS A 627 -0.02 4.02 7.71
CA CYS A 627 -0.05 3.51 9.07
C CYS A 627 0.70 4.53 9.96
N PRO A 628 0.02 5.22 10.91
CA PRO A 628 0.61 6.39 11.54
C PRO A 628 1.76 6.04 12.48
N THR A 629 1.76 4.85 13.08
CA THR A 629 2.88 4.40 13.92
C THR A 629 4.12 4.05 13.13
N TYR A 630 3.99 3.52 11.92
CA TYR A 630 5.13 3.32 11.03
C TYR A 630 5.67 4.68 10.59
N ARG A 631 4.81 5.59 10.11
CA ARG A 631 5.24 6.93 9.66
C ARG A 631 5.95 7.74 10.73
N ALA A 632 5.63 7.51 12.00
CA ALA A 632 6.24 8.22 13.12
C ALA A 632 7.55 7.60 13.64
N ALA A 633 7.87 6.35 13.29
CA ALA A 633 9.04 5.65 13.86
C ALA A 633 9.92 4.96 12.81
N GLU A 634 9.40 4.74 11.61
CA GLU A 634 10.04 4.06 10.47
C GLU A 634 10.53 2.63 10.80
N GLU A 635 9.87 1.98 11.75
CA GLU A 635 10.15 0.59 12.15
C GLU A 635 9.14 -0.38 11.52
N GLU A 636 9.65 -1.35 10.74
CA GLU A 636 8.85 -2.29 9.94
C GLU A 636 7.82 -3.07 10.78
N ILE A 637 8.16 -3.42 12.02
CA ILE A 637 7.26 -4.12 12.97
C ILE A 637 5.96 -3.34 13.23
N LEU A 638 5.98 -2.02 13.10
CA LEU A 638 4.81 -1.16 13.32
C LEU A 638 3.94 -0.99 12.08
N SER A 639 4.43 -1.41 10.91
CA SER A 639 3.69 -1.35 9.64
C SER A 639 2.53 -2.37 9.64
N THR A 640 1.56 -2.16 8.75
CA THR A 640 0.47 -3.14 8.56
C THR A 640 1.01 -4.49 8.11
N ARG A 641 1.98 -4.50 7.18
CA ARG A 641 2.64 -5.71 6.69
C ARG A 641 3.36 -6.43 7.83
N GLY A 642 4.14 -5.70 8.63
CA GLY A 642 4.92 -6.29 9.71
C GLY A 642 4.03 -6.98 10.76
N ARG A 643 2.96 -6.31 11.17
CA ARG A 643 1.98 -6.88 12.12
C ARG A 643 1.22 -8.07 11.55
N ALA A 644 0.80 -7.99 10.28
CA ALA A 644 0.07 -9.07 9.62
C ALA A 644 0.94 -10.32 9.43
N ASN A 645 2.19 -10.14 8.98
CA ASN A 645 3.14 -11.24 8.83
C ASN A 645 3.47 -11.88 10.17
N LEU A 646 3.90 -11.09 11.18
CA LEU A 646 4.21 -11.67 12.50
C LEU A 646 3.02 -12.35 13.17
N LEU A 647 1.80 -11.84 12.97
CA LEU A 647 0.58 -12.50 13.45
C LEU A 647 0.32 -13.83 12.74
N ARG A 648 0.51 -13.87 11.42
CA ARG A 648 0.40 -15.10 10.65
C ARG A 648 1.45 -16.10 11.10
N ASP A 649 2.71 -15.70 11.18
CA ASP A 649 3.84 -16.57 11.54
C ASP A 649 3.68 -17.13 12.98
N ALA A 650 3.12 -16.34 13.89
CA ALA A 650 2.72 -16.80 15.22
C ALA A 650 1.64 -17.91 15.17
N MET A 651 0.69 -17.81 14.24
CA MET A 651 -0.45 -18.73 14.11
C MET A 651 -0.19 -19.94 13.19
N SER A 652 0.79 -19.85 12.29
CA SER A 652 1.30 -20.99 11.53
C SER A 652 2.36 -21.79 12.29
N GLY A 653 2.92 -21.21 13.36
CA GLY A 653 3.91 -21.87 14.20
C GLY A 653 5.35 -21.69 13.72
N ASP A 654 5.59 -20.72 12.83
CA ASP A 654 6.91 -20.39 12.27
C ASP A 654 7.78 -19.58 13.25
N LEU A 655 7.20 -19.13 14.38
CA LEU A 655 7.94 -18.58 15.51
C LEU A 655 8.42 -19.70 16.48
N ASP A 656 9.74 -19.96 16.46
CA ASP A 656 10.54 -20.96 17.18
C ASP A 656 10.23 -21.10 18.69
N ARG A 657 9.76 -20.03 19.34
CA ARG A 657 9.43 -20.05 20.78
C ARG A 657 7.98 -20.37 21.10
N GLY A 658 7.25 -21.03 20.19
CA GLY A 658 5.82 -21.26 20.39
C GLY A 658 5.12 -19.93 20.59
N GLY A 659 5.41 -18.99 19.68
CA GLY A 659 4.92 -17.62 19.68
C GLY A 659 3.40 -17.63 19.65
N ASP A 660 2.80 -17.75 20.83
CA ASP A 660 1.37 -17.59 21.00
C ASP A 660 1.07 -16.14 20.60
N ALA A 661 0.24 -15.93 19.59
CA ALA A 661 -0.17 -14.59 19.15
C ALA A 661 -0.83 -13.78 20.28
N VAL A 662 -1.13 -14.43 21.41
CA VAL A 662 -1.63 -13.82 22.65
C VAL A 662 -0.65 -13.96 23.83
N ASP A 663 0.64 -14.19 23.60
CA ASP A 663 1.64 -14.03 24.66
C ASP A 663 1.83 -12.54 25.02
N VAL A 664 2.25 -12.28 26.26
CA VAL A 664 2.47 -10.94 26.79
C VAL A 664 3.53 -10.17 26.00
N GLU A 665 4.62 -10.83 25.58
CA GLU A 665 5.69 -10.18 24.79
C GLU A 665 5.14 -9.74 23.43
N PHE A 666 4.58 -10.69 22.67
CA PHE A 666 3.99 -10.43 21.35
C PHE A 666 2.90 -9.36 21.39
N MET A 667 2.02 -9.41 22.39
CA MET A 667 0.96 -8.42 22.52
C MET A 667 1.48 -7.01 22.79
N ASN A 668 2.51 -6.84 23.63
CA ASN A 668 3.09 -5.53 23.92
C ASN A 668 3.92 -4.99 22.75
N GLU A 669 4.72 -5.84 22.13
CA GLU A 669 5.71 -5.42 21.13
C GLU A 669 5.09 -5.26 19.74
N VAL A 670 4.21 -6.20 19.36
CA VAL A 670 3.53 -6.18 18.06
C VAL A 670 2.20 -5.46 18.20
N MET A 671 1.23 -5.97 18.96
CA MET A 671 -0.17 -5.53 18.83
C MET A 671 -0.52 -4.21 19.52
N ASP A 672 0.05 -3.92 20.69
CA ASP A 672 -0.36 -2.81 21.56
C ASP A 672 -0.22 -1.45 20.85
N LEU A 673 0.86 -1.29 20.07
CA LEU A 673 1.12 -0.07 19.30
C LEU A 673 0.16 0.15 18.11
N CYS A 674 -0.69 -0.80 17.71
CA CYS A 674 -1.68 -0.53 16.67
C CYS A 674 -2.78 0.36 17.25
N ILE A 675 -2.95 1.57 16.75
CA ILE A 675 -3.93 2.51 17.30
C ILE A 675 -5.40 2.21 16.93
N GLY A 676 -5.67 1.19 16.11
CA GLY A 676 -7.04 0.80 15.75
C GLY A 676 -7.78 1.84 14.88
N CYS A 677 -7.07 2.61 14.05
CA CYS A 677 -7.64 3.67 13.22
C CYS A 677 -8.46 3.19 12.01
N LYS A 678 -8.42 1.89 11.68
CA LYS A 678 -9.03 1.27 10.49
C LYS A 678 -8.51 1.78 9.13
N GLY A 679 -7.46 2.59 9.10
CA GLY A 679 -6.87 3.07 7.84
C GLY A 679 -6.51 1.90 6.92
N CYS A 680 -5.87 0.87 7.46
CA CYS A 680 -5.47 -0.32 6.69
C CYS A 680 -6.61 -1.12 6.07
N ALA A 681 -7.85 -0.99 6.56
CA ALA A 681 -8.99 -1.68 5.95
C ALA A 681 -9.40 -1.09 4.59
N ASN A 682 -8.93 0.12 4.24
CA ASN A 682 -9.29 0.79 2.98
C ASN A 682 -8.08 1.39 2.25
N ASP A 683 -7.06 1.88 2.98
CA ASP A 683 -5.83 2.45 2.42
C ASP A 683 -4.83 1.34 2.03
N CYS A 684 -4.92 0.16 2.67
CA CYS A 684 -4.08 -0.98 2.26
C CYS A 684 -4.57 -1.44 0.89
N PRO A 685 -3.67 -1.61 -0.08
CA PRO A 685 -4.05 -2.16 -1.38
C PRO A 685 -4.67 -3.56 -1.27
N SER A 686 -4.40 -4.29 -0.18
CA SER A 686 -5.01 -5.59 0.13
C SER A 686 -6.20 -5.55 1.10
N GLU A 687 -6.64 -4.36 1.51
CA GLU A 687 -7.75 -4.16 2.47
C GLU A 687 -7.60 -4.97 3.79
N VAL A 688 -6.36 -5.13 4.28
CA VAL A 688 -6.06 -5.85 5.53
C VAL A 688 -6.65 -5.09 6.73
N ASP A 689 -7.69 -5.63 7.37
CA ASP A 689 -8.28 -5.05 8.57
C ASP A 689 -7.52 -5.45 9.86
N MET A 690 -6.34 -4.85 10.02
CA MET A 690 -5.51 -5.00 11.21
C MET A 690 -6.21 -4.48 12.49
N ALA A 691 -7.13 -3.52 12.39
CA ALA A 691 -7.83 -2.98 13.55
C ALA A 691 -8.80 -4.02 14.13
N LYS A 692 -9.54 -4.73 13.27
CA LYS A 692 -10.44 -5.82 13.66
C LYS A 692 -9.67 -7.04 14.16
N MET A 693 -8.59 -7.42 13.49
CA MET A 693 -7.71 -8.50 13.96
C MET A 693 -7.11 -8.17 15.34
N LYS A 694 -6.63 -6.92 15.55
CA LYS A 694 -6.14 -6.47 16.88
C LYS A 694 -7.22 -6.64 17.95
N ALA A 695 -8.46 -6.21 17.69
CA ALA A 695 -9.54 -6.30 18.67
C ALA A 695 -9.83 -7.75 19.08
N GLU A 696 -9.85 -8.66 18.11
CA GLU A 696 -10.05 -10.11 18.31
C GLU A 696 -8.93 -10.73 19.15
N VAL A 697 -7.66 -10.51 18.75
CA VAL A 697 -6.50 -11.05 19.46
C VAL A 697 -6.38 -10.47 20.87
N THR A 698 -6.69 -9.17 21.06
CA THR A 698 -6.70 -8.53 22.39
C THR A 698 -7.80 -9.10 23.28
N ASN A 699 -8.96 -9.46 22.73
CA ASN A 699 -10.02 -10.12 23.49
C ASN A 699 -9.57 -11.48 24.01
N GLU A 700 -8.98 -12.31 23.15
CA GLU A 700 -8.45 -13.60 23.57
C GLU A 700 -7.31 -13.45 24.60
N TYR A 701 -6.43 -12.47 24.40
CA TYR A 701 -5.40 -12.12 25.39
C TYR A 701 -6.01 -11.85 26.77
N HIS A 702 -7.10 -11.09 26.85
CA HIS A 702 -7.80 -10.82 28.10
C HIS A 702 -8.47 -12.05 28.70
N GLU A 703 -9.02 -12.95 27.90
CA GLU A 703 -9.60 -14.20 28.39
C GLU A 703 -8.54 -15.12 29.03
N ARG A 704 -7.31 -15.14 28.48
CA ARG A 704 -6.20 -15.96 29.00
C ARG A 704 -5.45 -15.32 30.16
N HIS A 705 -5.11 -14.04 30.04
CA HIS A 705 -4.18 -13.34 30.95
C HIS A 705 -4.88 -12.39 31.92
N GLY A 706 -6.14 -12.06 31.66
CA GLY A 706 -6.89 -11.03 32.38
C GLY A 706 -6.53 -9.62 31.92
N ALA A 707 -7.51 -8.71 31.97
CA ALA A 707 -7.30 -7.31 31.63
C ALA A 707 -6.73 -6.50 32.81
N SER A 708 -5.97 -5.45 32.51
CA SER A 708 -5.43 -4.57 33.55
C SER A 708 -6.52 -3.69 34.19
N LEU A 709 -6.19 -3.07 35.33
CA LEU A 709 -7.08 -2.06 35.92
C LEU A 709 -7.31 -0.87 34.96
N ARG A 710 -6.26 -0.48 34.21
CA ARG A 710 -6.34 0.61 33.24
C ARG A 710 -7.31 0.27 32.11
N ASP A 711 -7.27 -0.95 31.60
CA ASP A 711 -8.16 -1.40 30.52
C ASP A 711 -9.62 -1.43 30.99
N HIS A 712 -9.87 -1.93 32.20
CA HIS A 712 -11.21 -1.86 32.78
C HIS A 712 -11.71 -0.43 32.97
N LEU A 713 -10.85 0.51 33.37
CA LEU A 713 -11.22 1.92 33.53
C LEU A 713 -11.60 2.54 32.18
N PHE A 714 -10.77 2.37 31.15
CA PHE A 714 -11.05 2.93 29.82
C PHE A 714 -12.25 2.25 29.14
N ALA A 715 -12.40 0.93 29.26
CA ALA A 715 -13.57 0.22 28.75
C ALA A 715 -14.90 0.65 29.42
N ASN A 716 -14.84 1.28 30.60
CA ASN A 716 -16.01 1.75 31.35
C ASN A 716 -16.03 3.28 31.52
N ILE A 717 -15.39 4.02 30.60
CA ILE A 717 -15.23 5.47 30.68
C ILE A 717 -16.58 6.21 30.77
N ASP A 718 -17.65 5.70 30.14
CA ASP A 718 -18.98 6.29 30.23
C ASP A 718 -19.51 6.40 31.67
N SER A 719 -19.44 5.29 32.41
CA SER A 719 -19.88 5.25 33.81
C SER A 719 -19.00 6.13 34.71
N LEU A 720 -17.70 6.22 34.40
CA LEU A 720 -16.77 7.11 35.10
C LEU A 720 -17.08 8.57 34.81
N SER A 721 -17.30 8.94 33.55
CA SER A 721 -17.65 10.29 33.12
C SER A 721 -18.99 10.74 33.70
N ALA A 722 -20.00 9.87 33.74
CA ALA A 722 -21.27 10.13 34.39
C ALA A 722 -21.12 10.44 35.89
N PHE A 723 -20.27 9.69 36.59
CA PHE A 723 -19.98 9.94 38.00
C PHE A 723 -19.15 11.22 38.19
N ALA A 724 -18.14 11.42 37.36
CA ALA A 724 -17.24 12.58 37.43
C ALA A 724 -17.96 13.88 37.11
N SER A 725 -18.86 13.89 36.12
CA SER A 725 -19.74 15.00 35.73
C SER A 725 -20.64 15.44 36.89
N ARG A 726 -21.29 14.52 37.60
CA ARG A 726 -22.10 14.83 38.79
C ARG A 726 -21.31 15.50 39.92
N LEU A 727 -19.99 15.30 39.93
CA LEU A 727 -19.06 15.89 40.90
C LEU A 727 -18.12 16.91 40.24
N ALA A 728 -18.42 17.42 39.04
CA ALA A 728 -17.48 18.12 38.16
C ALA A 728 -16.58 19.17 38.84
N PRO A 729 -17.08 20.07 39.72
CA PRO A 729 -16.20 21.02 40.41
C PRO A 729 -15.12 20.35 41.27
N LEU A 730 -15.42 19.19 41.87
CA LEU A 730 -14.47 18.41 42.65
C LEU A 730 -13.61 17.50 41.77
N SER A 731 -14.20 16.91 40.73
CA SER A 731 -13.49 16.04 39.78
C SER A 731 -12.40 16.81 39.04
N ASN A 732 -12.72 17.99 38.50
CA ASN A 732 -11.76 18.86 37.79
C ASN A 732 -10.71 19.42 38.74
N TRP A 733 -11.10 19.88 39.94
CA TRP A 733 -10.14 20.36 40.93
C TRP A 733 -9.21 19.24 41.44
N GLY A 734 -9.71 18.01 41.52
CA GLY A 734 -8.94 16.85 41.98
C GLY A 734 -7.75 16.52 41.07
N THR A 735 -7.87 16.72 39.76
CA THR A 735 -6.79 16.47 38.79
C THR A 735 -5.72 17.57 38.81
N GLU A 736 -6.04 18.76 39.30
CA GLU A 736 -5.13 19.90 39.47
C GLU A 736 -4.29 19.83 40.76
N LEU A 737 -4.61 18.92 41.69
CA LEU A 737 -3.89 18.80 42.96
C LEU A 737 -2.41 18.43 42.75
N PRO A 738 -1.46 19.10 43.43
CA PRO A 738 -0.04 18.79 43.29
C PRO A 738 0.27 17.33 43.60
N GLY A 739 0.76 16.61 42.59
CA GLY A 739 1.11 15.19 42.68
C GLY A 739 -0.02 14.21 42.33
N ALA A 740 -1.25 14.67 42.08
CA ALA A 740 -2.36 13.81 41.66
C ALA A 740 -2.05 13.07 40.35
N ARG A 741 -1.55 13.80 39.34
CA ARG A 741 -1.12 13.21 38.06
C ARG A 741 -0.02 12.16 38.22
N LYS A 742 0.98 12.42 39.07
CA LYS A 742 2.03 11.44 39.40
C LYS A 742 1.50 10.19 40.10
N VAL A 743 0.40 10.31 40.84
CA VAL A 743 -0.28 9.16 41.45
C VAL A 743 -1.06 8.39 40.39
N LEU A 744 -1.75 9.09 39.47
CA LEU A 744 -2.47 8.46 38.35
C LEU A 744 -1.51 7.70 37.43
N GLU A 745 -0.38 8.28 37.07
CA GLU A 745 0.66 7.60 36.29
C GLU A 745 1.16 6.33 37.00
N LYS A 746 1.51 6.42 38.28
CA LYS A 746 2.01 5.26 39.03
C LYS A 746 0.98 4.18 39.33
N ALA A 747 -0.29 4.55 39.47
CA ALA A 747 -1.36 3.64 39.90
C ALA A 747 -2.14 3.05 38.73
N VAL A 748 -2.26 3.81 37.64
CA VAL A 748 -3.13 3.50 36.50
C VAL A 748 -2.41 3.66 35.17
N GLY A 749 -1.19 4.23 35.10
CA GLY A 749 -0.44 4.33 33.85
C GLY A 749 -0.91 5.44 32.91
N ILE A 750 -1.55 6.50 33.45
CA ILE A 750 -1.93 7.69 32.68
C ILE A 750 -0.81 8.74 32.78
N ALA A 751 -0.28 9.17 31.64
CA ALA A 751 0.85 10.10 31.55
C ALA A 751 0.62 11.42 32.32
N THR A 752 1.59 11.83 33.15
CA THR A 752 1.49 13.09 33.93
C THR A 752 1.40 14.34 33.05
N ASP A 753 2.01 14.29 31.87
CA ASP A 753 2.09 15.43 30.95
C ASP A 753 0.80 15.65 30.16
N ARG A 754 -0.15 14.70 30.19
CA ARG A 754 -1.41 14.82 29.47
C ARG A 754 -2.42 15.70 30.18
N THR A 755 -3.13 16.48 29.37
CA THR A 755 -4.30 17.20 29.83
C THR A 755 -5.49 16.25 29.91
N LEU A 756 -6.05 16.08 31.11
CA LEU A 756 -7.23 15.22 31.30
C LEU A 756 -8.50 15.95 30.85
N PRO A 757 -9.50 15.23 30.31
CA PRO A 757 -10.77 15.82 29.91
C PRO A 757 -11.45 16.59 31.05
N THR A 758 -12.00 17.75 30.73
CA THR A 758 -12.80 18.54 31.68
C THR A 758 -14.21 17.98 31.75
N PHE A 759 -14.75 17.81 32.97
CA PHE A 759 -16.14 17.38 33.17
C PHE A 759 -17.05 18.57 33.42
N HIS A 760 -18.27 18.53 32.85
CA HIS A 760 -19.29 19.55 33.06
C HIS A 760 -20.38 19.07 34.03
N ALA A 761 -20.88 19.96 34.88
CA ALA A 761 -21.86 19.61 35.92
C ALA A 761 -23.28 19.37 35.38
N GLU A 762 -23.62 20.03 34.27
CA GLU A 762 -24.86 19.81 33.51
C GLU A 762 -24.47 19.01 32.27
N SER A 763 -25.05 17.81 32.11
CA SER A 763 -24.83 16.99 30.92
C SER A 763 -25.62 17.54 29.73
N PHE A 764 -25.26 17.10 28.51
CA PHE A 764 -26.02 17.44 27.31
C PHE A 764 -27.49 16.97 27.41
N GLU A 765 -27.71 15.75 27.92
CA GLU A 765 -29.06 15.21 28.14
C GLU A 765 -29.86 16.05 29.14
N GLU A 766 -29.26 16.42 30.27
CA GLU A 766 -29.91 17.26 31.30
C GLU A 766 -30.28 18.63 30.74
N TRP A 767 -29.40 19.24 29.94
CA TRP A 767 -29.67 20.49 29.24
C TRP A 767 -30.84 20.37 28.27
N PHE A 768 -30.88 19.31 27.46
CA PHE A 768 -31.95 19.10 26.47
C PHE A 768 -33.31 18.91 27.14
N GLU A 769 -33.36 18.15 28.23
CA GLU A 769 -34.56 17.99 29.06
C GLU A 769 -35.00 19.31 29.69
N ALA A 770 -34.05 20.07 30.28
CA ALA A 770 -34.33 21.36 30.92
C ALA A 770 -34.85 22.43 29.95
N ARG A 771 -34.43 22.39 28.68
CA ARG A 771 -34.95 23.24 27.61
C ARG A 771 -36.39 22.88 27.20
N GLY A 772 -36.88 21.69 27.56
CA GLY A 772 -38.22 21.21 27.20
C GLY A 772 -38.27 20.40 25.90
N GLY A 773 -37.14 19.87 25.44
CA GLY A 773 -37.03 19.04 24.23
C GLY A 773 -37.01 19.83 22.91
N ALA A 774 -37.40 19.16 21.83
CA ALA A 774 -37.38 19.67 20.46
C ALA A 774 -38.21 20.96 20.31
N GLN A 775 -37.66 21.96 19.63
CA GLN A 775 -38.37 23.20 19.29
C GLN A 775 -39.10 23.14 17.96
N VAL A 776 -38.68 22.25 17.06
CA VAL A 776 -39.41 21.95 15.82
C VAL A 776 -40.42 20.83 16.13
N SER A 777 -41.69 21.02 15.77
CA SER A 777 -42.70 19.98 15.99
C SER A 777 -42.53 18.84 14.98
N ILE A 778 -42.84 17.60 15.37
CA ILE A 778 -42.76 16.45 14.47
C ILE A 778 -43.66 16.59 13.22
N THR A 779 -44.71 17.41 13.29
CA THR A 779 -45.63 17.66 12.16
C THR A 779 -45.13 18.72 11.20
N ASP A 780 -44.27 19.63 11.67
CA ASP A 780 -43.71 20.73 10.87
C ASP A 780 -42.30 20.38 10.34
N ALA A 781 -41.71 19.27 10.81
CA ALA A 781 -40.37 18.87 10.45
C ALA A 781 -40.30 18.11 9.13
N ASP A 782 -39.26 18.41 8.34
CA ASP A 782 -38.97 17.71 7.10
C ASP A 782 -38.31 16.34 7.35
N ARG A 783 -37.61 16.21 8.48
CA ARG A 783 -36.91 15.00 8.92
C ARG A 783 -36.97 14.82 10.44
N LYS A 784 -36.71 13.60 10.90
CA LYS A 784 -36.71 13.25 12.33
C LYS A 784 -35.43 12.52 12.69
N VAL A 785 -34.74 13.00 13.71
CA VAL A 785 -33.43 12.51 14.12
C VAL A 785 -33.44 12.10 15.58
N LEU A 786 -32.86 10.94 15.85
CA LEU A 786 -32.39 10.53 17.16
C LEU A 786 -30.93 10.96 17.29
N LEU A 787 -30.68 12.04 18.03
CA LEU A 787 -29.32 12.51 18.29
C LEU A 787 -28.74 11.68 19.43
N PHE A 788 -27.82 10.78 19.11
CA PHE A 788 -27.22 9.83 20.05
C PHE A 788 -26.26 10.57 21.00
N PRO A 789 -26.50 10.54 22.33
CA PRO A 789 -25.65 11.22 23.29
C PRO A 789 -24.40 10.37 23.59
N ASP A 790 -23.39 10.45 22.73
CA ASP A 790 -22.10 9.81 22.99
C ASP A 790 -21.45 10.34 24.28
N THR A 791 -20.55 9.54 24.87
CA THR A 791 -19.97 9.82 26.19
C THR A 791 -19.27 11.19 26.26
N TYR A 792 -18.48 11.55 25.24
CA TYR A 792 -17.70 12.78 25.26
C TYR A 792 -18.61 14.00 25.06
N THR A 793 -19.52 13.94 24.10
CA THR A 793 -20.53 14.98 23.88
C THR A 793 -21.41 15.17 25.11
N ASN A 794 -21.75 14.09 25.83
CA ASN A 794 -22.64 14.20 26.98
C ASN A 794 -21.99 14.85 28.21
N TYR A 795 -20.72 14.51 28.50
CA TYR A 795 -20.07 14.88 29.78
C TYR A 795 -18.88 15.84 29.66
N ASN A 796 -18.19 15.86 28.51
CA ASN A 796 -16.94 16.61 28.32
C ASN A 796 -17.08 17.79 27.36
N HIS A 797 -17.85 17.63 26.27
CA HIS A 797 -18.05 18.65 25.24
C HIS A 797 -19.55 18.87 24.94
N PRO A 798 -20.38 19.23 25.95
CA PRO A 798 -21.81 19.42 25.76
C PRO A 798 -22.16 20.55 24.78
N GLU A 799 -21.26 21.51 24.55
CA GLU A 799 -21.47 22.59 23.58
C GLU A 799 -21.58 22.09 22.13
N ALA A 800 -20.84 21.04 21.76
CA ALA A 800 -20.96 20.43 20.44
C ALA A 800 -22.35 19.78 20.23
N GLY A 801 -22.87 19.08 21.24
CA GLY A 801 -24.23 18.54 21.22
C GLY A 801 -25.30 19.63 21.15
N LYS A 802 -25.14 20.71 21.93
CA LYS A 802 -26.02 21.88 21.89
C LYS A 802 -26.00 22.58 20.54
N ALA A 803 -24.83 22.68 19.91
CA ALA A 803 -24.67 23.22 18.56
C ALA A 803 -25.35 22.32 17.53
N ALA A 804 -25.18 21.00 17.61
CA ALA A 804 -25.86 20.04 16.73
C ALA A 804 -27.39 20.19 16.80
N VAL A 805 -27.98 20.28 18.00
CA VAL A 805 -29.43 20.52 18.15
C VAL A 805 -29.83 21.84 17.49
N ARG A 806 -29.11 22.93 17.74
CA ARG A 806 -29.41 24.26 17.16
C ARG A 806 -29.39 24.23 15.64
N VAL A 807 -28.37 23.62 15.04
CA VAL A 807 -28.21 23.55 13.58
C VAL A 807 -29.28 22.66 12.95
N LEU A 808 -29.53 21.47 13.50
CA LEU A 808 -30.56 20.56 13.01
C LEU A 808 -31.97 21.18 13.09
N GLU A 809 -32.31 21.81 14.21
CA GLU A 809 -33.59 22.49 14.37
C GLU A 809 -33.74 23.69 13.42
N ALA A 810 -32.66 24.46 13.20
CA ALA A 810 -32.65 25.56 12.23
C ALA A 810 -32.86 25.05 10.79
N ALA A 811 -32.42 23.82 10.50
CA ALA A 811 -32.64 23.15 9.22
C ALA A 811 -34.03 22.47 9.11
N GLY A 812 -34.94 22.69 10.07
CA GLY A 812 -36.29 22.12 10.05
C GLY A 812 -36.35 20.65 10.48
N VAL A 813 -35.33 20.15 11.17
CA VAL A 813 -35.29 18.76 11.68
C VAL A 813 -35.89 18.68 13.07
N HIS A 814 -36.73 17.68 13.30
CA HIS A 814 -37.20 17.33 14.65
C HIS A 814 -36.15 16.45 15.35
N VAL A 815 -35.60 16.93 16.45
CA VAL A 815 -34.54 16.23 17.19
C VAL A 815 -35.10 15.64 18.49
N GLU A 816 -34.90 14.35 18.71
CA GLU A 816 -35.09 13.69 20.02
C GLU A 816 -33.80 13.01 20.47
N LEU A 817 -33.63 12.84 21.78
CA LEU A 817 -32.59 11.98 22.33
C LEU A 817 -33.17 10.57 22.56
N PRO A 818 -32.50 9.50 22.12
CA PRO A 818 -33.00 8.14 22.26
C PRO A 818 -33.06 7.71 23.73
N LEU A 819 -34.13 7.01 24.11
CA LEU A 819 -34.30 6.44 25.45
C LEU A 819 -33.89 4.97 25.48
N GLY A 820 -33.23 4.55 26.56
CA GLY A 820 -32.88 3.14 26.79
C GLY A 820 -31.63 2.66 26.05
N VAL A 821 -30.87 3.59 25.46
CA VAL A 821 -29.53 3.34 24.91
C VAL A 821 -28.46 3.35 26.02
N THR A 822 -27.26 2.89 25.70
CA THR A 822 -26.02 3.07 26.47
C THR A 822 -25.03 3.90 25.66
N ASP A 823 -23.76 3.92 26.07
CA ASP A 823 -22.67 4.30 25.17
C ASP A 823 -22.67 3.43 23.90
N SER A 824 -21.91 3.86 22.89
CA SER A 824 -21.80 3.13 21.62
C SER A 824 -21.15 1.76 21.77
N GLY A 825 -20.44 1.49 22.86
CA GLY A 825 -19.58 0.31 23.01
C GLY A 825 -18.17 0.49 22.42
N ARG A 826 -17.88 1.65 21.80
CA ARG A 826 -16.55 1.99 21.26
C ARG A 826 -15.42 1.88 22.30
N PRO A 827 -15.56 2.37 23.55
CA PRO A 827 -14.48 2.25 24.54
C PRO A 827 -14.14 0.79 24.84
N ALA A 828 -15.16 -0.05 25.06
CA ALA A 828 -14.98 -1.48 25.29
C ALA A 828 -14.33 -2.18 24.09
N TYR A 829 -14.80 -1.90 22.87
CA TYR A 829 -14.25 -2.47 21.64
C TYR A 829 -12.77 -2.11 21.46
N SER A 830 -12.39 -0.84 21.63
CA SER A 830 -11.00 -0.37 21.49
C SER A 830 -10.03 -1.02 22.47
N LYS A 831 -10.53 -1.55 23.59
CA LYS A 831 -9.79 -2.28 24.61
C LYS A 831 -10.02 -3.79 24.54
N GLY A 832 -10.52 -4.32 23.42
CA GLY A 832 -10.70 -5.76 23.23
C GLY A 832 -11.73 -6.40 24.16
N PHE A 833 -12.64 -5.64 24.80
CA PHE A 833 -13.75 -6.22 25.57
C PHE A 833 -14.95 -6.48 24.64
N ILE A 834 -14.81 -7.43 23.71
CA ILE A 834 -15.78 -7.68 22.64
C ILE A 834 -17.15 -8.04 23.20
N GLY A 835 -17.21 -8.88 24.23
CA GLY A 835 -18.48 -9.23 24.88
C GLY A 835 -19.22 -8.03 25.47
N GLN A 836 -18.51 -7.08 26.06
CA GLN A 836 -19.10 -5.84 26.58
C GLN A 836 -19.56 -4.93 25.45
N ALA A 837 -18.76 -4.78 24.39
CA ALA A 837 -19.12 -4.01 23.20
C ALA A 837 -20.37 -4.59 22.51
N ARG A 838 -20.46 -5.91 22.37
CA ARG A 838 -21.62 -6.62 21.83
C ARG A 838 -22.87 -6.33 22.65
N ALA A 839 -22.80 -6.41 23.97
CA ALA A 839 -23.94 -6.15 24.84
C ALA A 839 -24.45 -4.70 24.75
N ALA A 840 -23.56 -3.72 24.58
CA ALA A 840 -23.92 -2.32 24.31
C ALA A 840 -24.60 -2.19 22.94
N ALA A 841 -24.01 -2.79 21.90
CA ALA A 841 -24.56 -2.78 20.55
C ALA A 841 -25.97 -3.40 20.49
N GLU A 842 -26.17 -4.58 21.09
CA GLU A 842 -27.47 -5.26 21.13
C GLU A 842 -28.54 -4.39 21.82
N ARG A 843 -28.19 -3.72 22.92
CA ARG A 843 -29.10 -2.82 23.62
C ARG A 843 -29.46 -1.61 22.78
N ASN A 844 -28.47 -0.98 22.15
CA ASN A 844 -28.67 0.18 21.30
C ASN A 844 -29.53 -0.18 20.08
N VAL A 845 -29.23 -1.28 19.40
CA VAL A 845 -30.03 -1.78 18.28
C VAL A 845 -31.47 -2.07 18.71
N ALA A 846 -31.68 -2.73 19.86
CA ALA A 846 -33.02 -3.01 20.37
C ALA A 846 -33.83 -1.73 20.72
N ALA A 847 -33.16 -0.66 21.16
CA ALA A 847 -33.80 0.62 21.47
C ALA A 847 -34.09 1.44 20.21
N LEU A 848 -33.17 1.45 19.24
CA LEU A 848 -33.22 2.32 18.06
C LEU A 848 -34.03 1.71 16.92
N SER A 849 -33.96 0.39 16.67
CA SER A 849 -34.55 -0.24 15.48
C SER A 849 -36.05 0.02 15.30
N PRO A 850 -36.89 0.03 16.36
CA PRO A 850 -38.32 0.31 16.21
C PRO A 850 -38.61 1.76 15.77
N LEU A 851 -37.72 2.70 16.10
CA LEU A 851 -37.84 4.10 15.71
C LEU A 851 -37.31 4.31 14.29
N VAL A 852 -36.15 3.74 13.96
CA VAL A 852 -35.56 3.84 12.62
C VAL A 852 -36.50 3.27 11.55
N ARG A 853 -37.14 2.12 11.82
CA ARG A 853 -38.21 1.58 10.95
C ARG A 853 -39.42 2.48 10.76
N ARG A 854 -39.62 3.49 11.63
CA ARG A 854 -40.65 4.54 11.47
C ARG A 854 -40.12 5.77 10.74
N GLY A 855 -38.98 5.66 10.06
CA GLY A 855 -38.32 6.74 9.31
C GLY A 855 -37.70 7.77 10.24
N TRP A 856 -37.00 7.33 11.28
CA TRP A 856 -36.09 8.17 12.06
C TRP A 856 -34.66 7.84 11.64
N ASP A 857 -33.81 8.85 11.57
CA ASP A 857 -32.37 8.67 11.35
C ASP A 857 -31.64 8.78 12.70
N VAL A 858 -30.49 8.12 12.84
CA VAL A 858 -29.60 8.27 14.00
C VAL A 858 -28.47 9.21 13.62
N VAL A 859 -28.21 10.22 14.45
CA VAL A 859 -27.11 11.17 14.24
C VAL A 859 -26.18 11.14 15.44
N VAL A 860 -24.88 11.09 15.19
CA VAL A 860 -23.84 11.05 16.22
C VAL A 860 -22.88 12.22 16.03
N VAL A 861 -22.45 12.85 17.13
CA VAL A 861 -21.50 13.97 17.08
C VAL A 861 -20.07 13.45 17.05
N GLU A 862 -19.70 12.55 17.97
CA GLU A 862 -18.36 11.96 17.97
C GLU A 862 -18.15 10.99 16.79
N PRO A 863 -17.11 11.19 15.95
CA PRO A 863 -16.95 10.39 14.74
C PRO A 863 -16.62 8.91 14.97
N SER A 864 -15.84 8.58 16.00
CA SER A 864 -15.52 7.19 16.33
C SER A 864 -16.75 6.37 16.69
N ASP A 865 -17.74 7.02 17.31
CA ASP A 865 -19.00 6.43 17.74
C ASP A 865 -19.96 6.28 16.55
N ALA A 866 -19.97 7.23 15.61
CA ALA A 866 -20.68 7.07 14.34
C ALA A 866 -20.18 5.83 13.57
N VAL A 867 -18.86 5.70 13.41
CA VAL A 867 -18.24 4.57 12.72
C VAL A 867 -18.45 3.25 13.48
N MET A 868 -18.54 3.29 14.81
CA MET A 868 -18.84 2.10 15.62
C MET A 868 -20.18 1.48 15.21
N VAL A 869 -21.20 2.32 15.06
CA VAL A 869 -22.54 1.87 14.67
C VAL A 869 -22.59 1.49 13.19
N GLN A 870 -21.92 2.24 12.33
CA GLN A 870 -21.95 2.05 10.88
C GLN A 870 -21.17 0.80 10.42
N TYR A 871 -20.03 0.48 11.05
CA TYR A 871 -19.11 -0.55 10.56
C TYR A 871 -18.83 -1.68 11.57
N ASP A 872 -18.74 -1.38 12.87
CA ASP A 872 -18.37 -2.40 13.87
C ASP A 872 -19.57 -3.17 14.43
N TYR A 873 -20.76 -2.59 14.47
CA TYR A 873 -21.98 -3.28 14.94
C TYR A 873 -22.34 -4.51 14.09
N PRO A 874 -22.28 -4.47 12.75
CA PRO A 874 -22.49 -5.66 11.91
C PRO A 874 -21.52 -6.82 12.22
N ASP A 875 -20.31 -6.50 12.67
CA ASP A 875 -19.31 -7.50 13.09
C ASP A 875 -19.59 -8.08 14.47
N LEU A 876 -20.22 -7.29 15.35
CA LEU A 876 -20.57 -7.68 16.72
C LEU A 876 -21.90 -8.41 16.84
N ILE A 877 -22.88 -8.17 15.98
CA ILE A 877 -24.23 -8.76 16.13
C ILE A 877 -24.48 -9.71 14.96
N PRO A 878 -24.57 -11.03 15.21
CA PRO A 878 -24.96 -11.97 14.17
C PRO A 878 -26.34 -11.58 13.60
N ALA A 879 -26.48 -11.55 12.27
CA ALA A 879 -27.75 -11.34 11.62
C ALA A 879 -28.69 -12.53 11.92
N THR A 880 -29.45 -12.47 13.01
CA THR A 880 -30.43 -13.51 13.33
C THR A 880 -31.70 -13.30 12.49
N ASP A 881 -31.99 -14.29 11.63
CA ASP A 881 -33.28 -14.54 10.97
C ASP A 881 -33.68 -13.56 9.84
N ARG A 882 -33.18 -13.81 8.61
CA ARG A 882 -33.79 -13.32 7.36
C ARG A 882 -35.21 -13.88 7.25
N SER A 883 -36.22 -13.14 7.70
CA SER A 883 -37.60 -13.61 7.62
C SER A 883 -38.01 -13.90 6.16
N VAL A 884 -38.47 -15.14 5.92
CA VAL A 884 -38.93 -15.70 4.62
C VAL A 884 -39.92 -14.75 3.89
N PRO A 885 -39.75 -14.48 2.58
CA PRO A 885 -40.66 -13.62 1.83
C PRO A 885 -42.03 -14.28 1.59
N THR A 886 -43.12 -13.54 1.76
CA THR A 886 -44.43 -13.88 1.17
C THR A 886 -44.80 -12.85 0.10
N GLY A 887 -44.42 -13.12 -1.15
CA GLY A 887 -45.06 -12.51 -2.33
C GLY A 887 -44.10 -12.10 -3.45
N THR A 888 -44.31 -12.65 -4.65
CA THR A 888 -43.62 -12.30 -5.90
C THR A 888 -44.26 -11.05 -6.53
N VAL A 889 -43.47 -10.06 -6.97
CA VAL A 889 -43.94 -9.01 -7.89
C VAL A 889 -42.90 -8.77 -8.99
N ALA A 890 -43.38 -8.66 -10.22
CA ALA A 890 -42.60 -8.55 -11.45
C ALA A 890 -42.00 -7.14 -11.66
N ALA A 891 -40.81 -7.10 -12.25
CA ALA A 891 -39.99 -5.92 -12.53
C ALA A 891 -40.59 -4.94 -13.56
N GLY A 892 -40.38 -3.64 -13.33
CA GLY A 892 -40.63 -2.56 -14.30
C GLY A 892 -39.62 -1.43 -14.10
N GLY A 893 -38.98 -1.03 -15.19
CA GLY A 893 -37.79 -0.17 -15.20
C GLY A 893 -38.00 1.28 -14.76
N ASN A 894 -37.15 1.70 -13.83
CA ASN A 894 -36.57 3.03 -13.63
C ASN A 894 -35.55 2.85 -12.50
N GLY A 895 -34.28 3.23 -12.73
CA GLY A 895 -33.12 2.96 -11.88
C GLY A 895 -33.39 2.87 -10.38
N GLN A 896 -33.52 1.63 -9.91
CA GLN A 896 -33.68 1.28 -8.51
C GLN A 896 -32.86 0.01 -8.28
N LYS A 897 -32.00 0.06 -7.26
CA LYS A 897 -31.16 -1.04 -6.75
C LYS A 897 -31.98 -2.34 -6.76
N PRO A 898 -31.42 -3.50 -7.15
CA PRO A 898 -32.14 -4.76 -7.03
C PRO A 898 -32.67 -4.86 -5.60
N ALA A 899 -33.97 -5.15 -5.45
CA ALA A 899 -34.50 -5.45 -4.14
C ALA A 899 -33.70 -6.63 -3.60
N ALA A 900 -32.99 -6.41 -2.49
CA ALA A 900 -32.43 -7.49 -1.71
C ALA A 900 -33.62 -8.34 -1.24
N ASP A 901 -33.86 -9.45 -1.95
CA ASP A 901 -34.94 -10.39 -1.66
C ASP A 901 -34.57 -11.27 -0.45
N GLY A 902 -34.38 -10.62 0.69
CA GLY A 902 -34.23 -11.14 2.05
C GLY A 902 -34.16 -9.94 2.99
N GLY A 903 -35.13 -9.77 3.90
CA GLY A 903 -35.23 -8.52 4.69
C GLY A 903 -33.95 -8.20 5.47
N GLU A 904 -33.51 -6.94 5.43
CA GLU A 904 -32.38 -6.40 6.21
C GLU A 904 -32.58 -6.67 7.71
N SER A 905 -31.50 -7.07 8.38
CA SER A 905 -31.48 -7.27 9.83
C SER A 905 -31.62 -5.94 10.57
N ASP A 906 -31.96 -6.01 11.86
CA ASP A 906 -32.05 -4.81 12.73
C ASP A 906 -30.74 -4.03 12.76
N VAL A 907 -29.60 -4.73 12.78
CA VAL A 907 -28.28 -4.10 12.87
C VAL A 907 -27.89 -3.40 11.57
N GLU A 908 -28.13 -4.01 10.41
CA GLU A 908 -27.91 -3.39 9.10
C GLU A 908 -28.81 -2.16 8.92
N THR A 909 -30.09 -2.28 9.29
CA THR A 909 -31.03 -1.14 9.24
C THR A 909 -30.53 0.04 10.09
N ILE A 910 -29.96 -0.22 11.26
CA ILE A 910 -29.40 0.83 12.13
C ILE A 910 -28.12 1.42 11.53
N ALA A 911 -27.20 0.58 11.06
CA ALA A 911 -25.95 1.01 10.44
C ALA A 911 -26.20 1.94 9.23
N ASP A 912 -27.10 1.55 8.33
CA ASP A 912 -27.44 2.29 7.10
C ASP A 912 -28.16 3.62 7.35
N ASN A 913 -28.78 3.78 8.53
CA ASN A 913 -29.51 4.99 8.93
C ASN A 913 -28.80 5.74 10.06
N THR A 914 -27.52 5.47 10.30
CA THR A 914 -26.68 6.21 11.25
C THR A 914 -25.69 7.10 10.51
N PHE A 915 -25.56 8.35 10.94
CA PHE A 915 -24.72 9.36 10.28
C PHE A 915 -23.92 10.17 11.30
N GLY A 916 -22.72 10.60 10.94
CA GLY A 916 -22.08 11.73 11.62
C GLY A 916 -22.89 13.01 11.41
N VAL A 917 -22.82 13.98 12.33
CA VAL A 917 -23.65 15.20 12.23
C VAL A 917 -23.42 16.01 10.94
N CYS A 918 -22.17 16.19 10.52
CA CYS A 918 -21.87 16.88 9.26
C CYS A 918 -22.17 16.01 8.02
N GLU A 919 -21.97 14.68 8.12
CA GLU A 919 -22.39 13.71 7.08
C GLU A 919 -23.90 13.81 6.83
N TYR A 920 -24.70 13.87 7.89
CA TYR A 920 -26.16 14.01 7.79
C TYR A 920 -26.58 15.30 7.10
N LEU A 921 -25.98 16.43 7.49
CA LEU A 921 -26.27 17.74 6.90
C LEU A 921 -25.94 17.76 5.40
N ASP A 922 -24.75 17.27 5.04
CA ASP A 922 -24.27 17.28 3.66
C ASP A 922 -25.05 16.31 2.77
N ARG A 923 -25.21 15.05 3.21
CA ARG A 923 -25.88 13.99 2.44
C ARG A 923 -27.33 14.35 2.11
N PHE A 924 -28.01 15.04 3.01
CA PHE A 924 -29.40 15.45 2.83
C PHE A 924 -29.57 16.93 2.45
N ARG A 925 -28.46 17.63 2.17
CA ARG A 925 -28.44 19.04 1.75
C ARG A 925 -29.21 19.97 2.68
N LEU A 926 -29.19 19.66 3.99
CA LEU A 926 -29.96 20.37 5.00
C LEU A 926 -29.42 21.77 5.27
N ASP A 927 -28.13 21.97 4.99
CA ASP A 927 -27.48 23.26 5.13
C ASP A 927 -27.92 24.28 4.05
N GLU A 928 -28.54 23.85 2.94
CA GLU A 928 -29.12 24.77 1.95
C GLU A 928 -30.36 25.51 2.47
N ALA A 929 -31.05 24.93 3.46
CA ALA A 929 -32.19 25.57 4.13
C ALA A 929 -31.75 26.59 5.19
N LEU A 930 -30.48 26.53 5.60
CA LEU A 930 -29.91 27.43 6.60
C LEU A 930 -29.59 28.79 6.00
N ARG A 931 -29.64 29.81 6.84
CA ARG A 931 -29.18 31.16 6.49
C ARG A 931 -27.91 31.43 7.26
N PHE A 932 -26.82 31.63 6.54
CA PHE A 932 -25.53 31.97 7.11
C PHE A 932 -25.25 33.47 6.98
N GLY A 933 -24.58 34.04 7.98
CA GLY A 933 -24.01 35.38 7.90
C GLY A 933 -22.72 35.40 7.07
N GLU A 934 -22.26 36.58 6.62
CA GLU A 934 -20.95 36.72 5.99
C GLU A 934 -19.83 36.33 6.98
N ARG A 935 -18.83 35.60 6.48
CA ARG A 935 -17.66 35.14 7.24
C ARG A 935 -16.40 35.49 6.45
N ASP A 936 -15.43 36.06 7.15
CA ASP A 936 -14.09 36.38 6.60
C ASP A 936 -13.00 35.48 7.22
N GLU A 937 -13.37 34.55 8.12
CA GLU A 937 -12.45 33.66 8.85
C GLU A 937 -12.12 32.42 7.98
N SER A 938 -10.83 32.08 7.88
CA SER A 938 -10.36 30.82 7.28
C SER A 938 -10.15 29.74 8.34
N LEU A 939 -10.41 28.48 7.98
CA LEU A 939 -10.32 27.33 8.89
C LEU A 939 -9.31 26.32 8.38
N THR A 940 -8.44 25.85 9.27
CA THR A 940 -7.62 24.66 9.09
C THR A 940 -8.38 23.47 9.64
N TYR A 941 -8.79 22.54 8.78
CA TYR A 941 -9.60 21.39 9.16
C TYR A 941 -8.78 20.11 9.24
N HIS A 942 -8.74 19.52 10.43
CA HIS A 942 -8.22 18.17 10.66
C HIS A 942 -9.38 17.16 10.71
N GLY A 943 -9.42 16.25 9.73
CA GLY A 943 -10.39 15.15 9.70
C GLY A 943 -10.02 14.02 10.66
N HIS A 944 -11.01 13.47 11.38
CA HIS A 944 -10.79 12.35 12.31
C HIS A 944 -10.38 11.07 11.58
N CYS A 945 -9.44 10.29 12.14
CA CYS A 945 -8.91 9.09 11.50
C CYS A 945 -9.99 8.06 11.09
N HIS A 946 -11.01 7.80 11.94
CA HIS A 946 -12.12 6.92 11.54
C HIS A 946 -13.00 7.48 10.42
N GLN A 947 -13.15 8.80 10.29
CA GLN A 947 -13.87 9.40 9.16
C GLN A 947 -13.05 9.29 7.87
N LYS A 948 -11.75 9.55 7.95
CA LYS A 948 -10.84 9.40 6.82
C LYS A 948 -10.78 7.96 6.33
N ALA A 949 -10.60 7.01 7.25
CA ALA A 949 -10.60 5.58 6.96
C ALA A 949 -11.91 5.09 6.31
N THR A 950 -13.03 5.80 6.50
CA THR A 950 -14.33 5.48 5.87
C THR A 950 -14.73 6.46 4.77
N LYS A 951 -13.81 7.33 4.33
CA LYS A 951 -13.97 8.36 3.27
C LYS A 951 -15.11 9.36 3.54
N LYS A 952 -15.36 9.72 4.81
CA LYS A 952 -16.47 10.58 5.27
C LYS A 952 -16.08 11.95 5.80
N ASP A 953 -14.79 12.26 5.88
CA ASP A 953 -14.30 13.53 6.43
C ASP A 953 -14.63 14.74 5.52
N HIS A 954 -14.74 14.52 4.21
CA HIS A 954 -15.12 15.53 3.22
C HIS A 954 -16.47 16.22 3.52
N HIS A 955 -17.40 15.54 4.20
CA HIS A 955 -18.71 16.10 4.54
C HIS A 955 -18.60 17.36 5.42
N ALA A 956 -17.70 17.36 6.40
CA ALA A 956 -17.49 18.54 7.25
C ALA A 956 -16.94 19.72 6.44
N VAL A 957 -15.97 19.46 5.56
CA VAL A 957 -15.39 20.47 4.66
C VAL A 957 -16.48 21.08 3.76
N GLY A 958 -17.33 20.23 3.17
CA GLY A 958 -18.44 20.67 2.32
C GLY A 958 -19.44 21.58 3.05
N VAL A 959 -19.84 21.21 4.28
CA VAL A 959 -20.77 21.99 5.10
C VAL A 959 -20.15 23.31 5.55
N LEU A 960 -18.88 23.30 6.01
CA LEU A 960 -18.19 24.51 6.47
C LEU A 960 -18.01 25.53 5.33
N ARG A 961 -17.62 25.09 4.14
CA ARG A 961 -17.50 25.96 2.96
C ARG A 961 -18.84 26.61 2.59
N ARG A 962 -19.94 25.86 2.67
CA ARG A 962 -21.29 26.40 2.40
C ARG A 962 -21.82 27.28 3.53
N ALA A 963 -21.32 27.11 4.75
CA ALA A 963 -21.54 28.02 5.88
C ALA A 963 -20.78 29.35 5.74
N GLY A 964 -19.94 29.50 4.71
CA GLY A 964 -19.25 30.75 4.36
C GLY A 964 -17.78 30.81 4.73
N TYR A 965 -17.21 29.76 5.34
CA TYR A 965 -15.80 29.72 5.69
C TYR A 965 -14.92 29.38 4.49
N ALA A 966 -13.73 29.99 4.41
CA ALA A 966 -12.64 29.40 3.63
C ALA A 966 -12.09 28.21 4.42
N VAL A 967 -11.94 27.04 3.78
CA VAL A 967 -11.50 25.82 4.50
C VAL A 967 -10.32 25.21 3.77
N ASP A 968 -9.20 25.20 4.47
CA ASP A 968 -8.04 24.39 4.16
C ASP A 968 -8.20 23.03 4.84
N ALA A 969 -8.28 21.96 4.06
CA ALA A 969 -8.55 20.62 4.57
C ALA A 969 -7.24 19.83 4.54
N LEU A 970 -6.69 19.56 5.73
CA LEU A 970 -5.40 18.90 5.84
C LEU A 970 -5.48 17.45 5.39
N ASP A 971 -4.52 17.03 4.56
CA ASP A 971 -4.22 15.64 4.32
C ASP A 971 -3.33 15.10 5.46
N SER A 972 -3.90 15.08 6.67
CA SER A 972 -3.25 14.60 7.88
C SER A 972 -3.69 13.18 8.26
N GLY A 973 -2.82 12.41 8.91
CA GLY A 973 -3.17 11.10 9.50
C GLY A 973 -3.97 11.16 10.80
N CYS A 974 -3.60 10.30 11.74
CA CYS A 974 -4.14 10.33 13.10
C CYS A 974 -3.55 11.52 13.88
N CYS A 975 -4.27 12.04 14.88
CA CYS A 975 -3.74 13.00 15.85
C CYS A 975 -2.82 12.36 16.91
N GLY A 976 -2.57 11.05 16.87
CA GLY A 976 -1.76 10.35 17.87
C GLY A 976 -2.49 9.96 19.16
N MET A 977 -3.68 10.50 19.45
CA MET A 977 -4.41 10.15 20.67
C MET A 977 -5.18 8.84 20.60
N ALA A 978 -5.85 8.57 19.47
CA ALA A 978 -6.63 7.36 19.19
C ALA A 978 -7.39 6.78 20.42
N GLY A 979 -8.26 7.58 21.02
CA GLY A 979 -8.96 7.22 22.25
C GLY A 979 -8.04 7.27 23.47
N SER A 980 -7.77 6.13 24.11
CA SER A 980 -6.92 6.08 25.31
C SER A 980 -5.43 6.04 25.01
N PHE A 981 -5.03 5.66 23.78
CA PHE A 981 -3.64 5.35 23.43
C PHE A 981 -2.69 6.47 23.84
N GLY A 982 -2.94 7.71 23.41
CA GLY A 982 -2.07 8.85 23.76
C GLY A 982 -2.06 9.23 25.24
N TYR A 983 -3.01 8.73 26.05
CA TYR A 983 -3.01 8.92 27.51
C TYR A 983 -2.07 7.95 28.24
N GLU A 984 -1.68 6.84 27.63
CA GLU A 984 -0.87 5.80 28.25
C GLU A 984 0.59 6.25 28.33
N SER A 985 1.19 6.12 29.51
CA SER A 985 2.55 6.61 29.78
C SER A 985 3.62 6.07 28.83
N GLU A 986 3.49 4.81 28.45
CA GLU A 986 4.37 4.07 27.55
C GLU A 986 4.18 4.45 26.07
N HIS A 987 3.05 5.04 25.71
CA HIS A 987 2.74 5.45 24.33
C HIS A 987 2.93 6.94 24.08
N LEU A 988 3.30 7.71 25.11
CA LEU A 988 3.34 9.17 25.06
C LEU A 988 4.28 9.70 23.97
N SER A 989 5.47 9.15 23.84
CA SER A 989 6.46 9.53 22.83
C SER A 989 5.95 9.28 21.41
N LEU A 990 5.45 8.06 21.11
CA LEU A 990 4.87 7.75 19.79
C LEU A 990 3.65 8.61 19.49
N SER A 991 2.82 8.86 20.50
CA SER A 991 1.66 9.74 20.36
C SER A 991 2.05 11.19 20.03
N ARG A 992 3.17 11.69 20.57
CA ARG A 992 3.75 12.99 20.20
C ARG A 992 4.36 12.95 18.81
N ALA A 993 5.16 11.94 18.47
CA ALA A 993 5.74 11.79 17.13
C ALA A 993 4.66 11.76 16.03
N ILE A 994 3.54 11.04 16.25
CA ILE A 994 2.39 11.09 15.33
C ILE A 994 1.78 12.50 15.24
N ALA A 995 1.70 13.20 16.38
CA ALA A 995 1.12 14.53 16.42
C ALA A 995 2.01 15.60 15.79
N ASP A 996 3.34 15.45 15.84
CA ASP A 996 4.27 16.39 15.22
C ASP A 996 4.08 16.44 13.70
N VAL A 997 3.85 15.30 13.06
CA VAL A 997 3.44 15.22 11.63
C VAL A 997 2.16 16.03 11.38
N LEU A 998 1.19 16.02 12.30
CA LEU A 998 -0.02 16.83 12.20
C LEU A 998 0.27 18.32 12.47
N TYR A 999 1.13 18.63 13.45
CA TYR A 999 1.46 20.00 13.81
C TYR A 999 2.20 20.72 12.70
N GLU A 1000 3.11 20.06 11.99
CA GLU A 1000 3.78 20.60 10.80
C GLU A 1000 2.75 21.03 9.75
N GLN A 1001 1.80 20.17 9.41
CA GLN A 1001 0.73 20.51 8.46
C GLN A 1001 -0.19 21.65 8.95
N VAL A 1002 -0.44 21.72 10.27
CA VAL A 1002 -1.20 22.83 10.87
C VAL A 1002 -0.43 24.14 10.76
N ASP A 1003 0.88 24.12 10.99
CA ASP A 1003 1.75 25.30 10.94
C ASP A 1003 1.98 25.80 9.50
N GLU A 1004 1.91 24.90 8.51
CA GLU A 1004 1.96 25.22 7.08
C GLU A 1004 0.65 25.79 6.52
N SER A 1005 -0.47 25.61 7.23
CA SER A 1005 -1.79 26.05 6.80
C SER A 1005 -2.00 27.56 6.95
N ASP A 1006 -2.63 28.18 5.95
CA ASP A 1006 -3.04 29.60 5.97
C ASP A 1006 -4.38 29.84 6.73
N GLY A 1007 -4.89 28.84 7.46
CA GLY A 1007 -6.14 28.97 8.22
C GLY A 1007 -6.01 29.78 9.51
N ASP A 1008 -6.94 30.68 9.78
CA ASP A 1008 -6.96 31.50 11.00
C ASP A 1008 -7.24 30.66 12.26
N ARG A 1009 -7.95 29.54 12.11
CA ARG A 1009 -8.40 28.71 13.23
C ARG A 1009 -8.45 27.22 12.90
N VAL A 1010 -7.85 26.41 13.77
CA VAL A 1010 -7.89 24.94 13.68
C VAL A 1010 -9.25 24.41 14.15
N VAL A 1011 -9.81 23.43 13.42
CA VAL A 1011 -11.10 22.78 13.70
C VAL A 1011 -10.95 21.26 13.60
N ALA A 1012 -11.49 20.53 14.58
CA ALA A 1012 -11.39 19.06 14.62
C ALA A 1012 -12.66 18.40 15.21
N PRO A 1013 -13.21 17.36 14.57
CA PRO A 1013 -14.48 16.75 14.99
C PRO A 1013 -14.35 15.76 16.16
N GLY A 1014 -13.20 15.10 16.35
CA GLY A 1014 -13.03 14.16 17.47
C GLY A 1014 -12.61 14.81 18.79
N ALA A 1015 -13.17 14.36 19.91
CA ALA A 1015 -12.79 14.85 21.25
C ALA A 1015 -11.31 14.62 21.58
N SER A 1016 -10.79 13.46 21.19
CA SER A 1016 -9.36 13.13 21.39
C SER A 1016 -8.46 13.98 20.50
N CYS A 1017 -8.86 14.24 19.24
CA CYS A 1017 -8.14 15.14 18.33
C CYS A 1017 -8.08 16.56 18.88
N ARG A 1018 -9.20 17.09 19.38
CA ARG A 1018 -9.24 18.43 20.00
C ARG A 1018 -8.36 18.52 21.24
N SER A 1019 -8.26 17.43 22.02
CA SER A 1019 -7.39 17.38 23.19
C SER A 1019 -5.91 17.45 22.79
N GLN A 1020 -5.48 16.68 21.78
CA GLN A 1020 -4.11 16.74 21.26
C GLN A 1020 -3.80 18.12 20.68
N LEU A 1021 -4.62 18.60 19.74
CA LEU A 1021 -4.41 19.88 19.09
C LEU A 1021 -4.46 21.05 20.08
N GLY A 1022 -5.19 20.93 21.19
CA GLY A 1022 -5.17 21.92 22.28
C GLY A 1022 -3.88 21.92 23.12
N GLU A 1023 -3.01 20.92 22.97
CA GLU A 1023 -1.64 20.94 23.51
C GLU A 1023 -0.67 21.68 22.58
N HIS A 1024 -1.05 21.96 21.32
CA HIS A 1024 -0.31 22.84 20.40
C HIS A 1024 -0.48 24.32 20.78
N GLU A 1025 0.59 25.11 20.70
CA GLU A 1025 0.61 26.46 21.25
C GLU A 1025 -0.47 27.36 20.62
N GLY A 1026 -1.33 27.95 21.45
CA GLY A 1026 -2.33 28.94 21.01
C GLY A 1026 -3.61 28.35 20.43
N GLN A 1027 -3.79 27.03 20.43
CA GLN A 1027 -4.93 26.37 19.82
C GLN A 1027 -6.01 25.96 20.86
N GLU A 1028 -7.27 26.20 20.53
CA GLU A 1028 -8.45 25.66 21.21
C GLU A 1028 -9.49 25.25 20.15
N PRO A 1029 -9.27 24.12 19.46
CA PRO A 1029 -10.04 23.76 18.28
C PRO A 1029 -11.50 23.43 18.67
N PRO A 1030 -12.52 24.06 18.05
CA PRO A 1030 -13.91 23.70 18.24
C PRO A 1030 -14.28 22.47 17.39
N HIS A 1031 -15.44 21.88 17.67
CA HIS A 1031 -16.05 20.93 16.76
C HIS A 1031 -16.60 21.66 15.50
N PRO A 1032 -16.53 21.09 14.28
CA PRO A 1032 -17.08 21.70 13.06
C PRO A 1032 -18.52 22.19 13.20
N ILE A 1033 -19.39 21.41 13.84
CA ILE A 1033 -20.79 21.79 14.10
C ILE A 1033 -20.95 23.06 14.95
N GLU A 1034 -19.99 23.39 15.82
CA GLU A 1034 -20.00 24.64 16.58
C GLU A 1034 -19.74 25.81 15.64
N MET A 1035 -18.82 25.67 14.68
CA MET A 1035 -18.57 26.68 13.65
C MET A 1035 -19.79 26.88 12.73
N VAL A 1036 -20.51 25.81 12.40
CA VAL A 1036 -21.77 25.90 11.64
C VAL A 1036 -22.86 26.61 12.47
N ALA A 1037 -22.98 26.31 13.76
CA ALA A 1037 -23.91 26.98 14.65
C ALA A 1037 -23.59 28.47 14.80
N ASP A 1038 -22.31 28.82 14.92
CA ASP A 1038 -21.84 30.19 14.99
C ASP A 1038 -22.10 30.95 13.70
N ALA A 1039 -22.10 30.27 12.55
CA ALA A 1039 -22.36 30.84 11.22
C ALA A 1039 -23.83 31.23 10.99
N LEU A 1040 -24.78 30.66 11.74
CA LEU A 1040 -26.21 30.93 11.57
C LEU A 1040 -26.53 32.42 11.75
N ALA A 1041 -27.30 32.98 10.82
CA ALA A 1041 -27.82 34.33 10.94
C ALA A 1041 -28.94 34.39 11.99
N ASP A 1042 -28.96 35.47 12.78
CA ASP A 1042 -30.01 35.76 13.77
C ASP A 1042 -31.45 35.80 13.18
#